data_AF-A0A7M7TBC1-F1
#
_entry.id   AF-A0A7M7TBC1-F1
#
_cell.length_a   1.000
_cell.length_b   1.000
_cell.length_c   1.000
_cell.angle_alpha   90.00
_cell.angle_beta   90.00
_cell.angle_gamma   90.00
#
_symmetry.space_group_name_H-M   'P 1'
#
loop_
_entity.id
_entity.type
_entity.pdbx_description
1 polymer ?
#
loop_
_entity_poly.entity_id
_entity_poly.type
_entity_poly.pdbx_seq_one_letter_code
_entity_poly.pdbx_strand_id
1 'polypeptide(L)'
;MLAGHAFSRAVRAHILSFTAIAIIICKSMSNVAGVEEFINEFFSNWMKNPPLIKDCKSNNFMKHLSEEFIQKLNNIESKGPTPKLWIQYFKCVTIALQFIEAERLGDWNLHLQSIKDMLPLFYSSGHFAYAKSAQIYLQDMANLDVIMDPLEFERYTKDGYFTIRRSDKAWSGVWSDMIIEQTLNRFFGTDLKHGRGVTPSVVARYLFAMPSAFNVMECLENYCAMKSNNSEQHVDLSKSRMKRDNNDIYEFVTWLQNHNPFNHLHVLVSLSTGIIGGPNIDCHKAIEKGLQGMEDMVGKNADNISMSKIYKVNNLASAATGIHLDYNHEVSTIDIYLLFQRICVIFNGDAEKTREAFYYELTPYPLSLFNEKGQMRKTQKSKLYPLFKTSNRLLALQTSDIYVIDGGWLLHAVVWPHSQKFKEVFKLYLSYIIKHFGRRVTVVFDGYNNEYIGVKSYERYCRREKNVGADIDISEDKMVTMNQTKFLSNISNKLNFVDLLSKYLEENNIHTKISEEDADTVIIRTAIELKDSNESFVSVVGNDIDLLILLITHCIGGNKIYFYKMSPNKKNELYSSRDHKHLEKYILFAHAFAGCDSTSAIYNKGKKSIITLLEKNEDLQQLIFIFYKPFQNVDDIYRVAEKLMIIMYGADDQKLTLHELRYKIFCTSTAIAKKELSLSSLPPTDSVLREHAKRVYYQMQIWLGFDLDPVLWGWKRTSNMLLPIMNPKPVAPVELLEMIFCGCKTNCNTSRCSCKKAGIKCSYSCKKCNGQSCENASNSHKVILESDTEERQDDIDDIEDNENMWNDEINDLQEEDVDESQTEN
;
A
#
# COMPACT_ATOMS: atom_id res chain seq x y z
N MET A 1 5.77 5.01 -5.14
CA MET A 1 7.01 4.93 -5.93
C MET A 1 7.45 6.34 -6.24
N LEU A 2 8.74 6.63 -6.14
CA LEU A 2 9.29 7.93 -6.58
C LEU A 2 9.26 7.95 -8.11
N ALA A 3 8.51 8.86 -8.72
CA ALA A 3 8.52 9.08 -10.17
C ALA A 3 9.82 9.81 -10.59
N GLY A 4 10.20 9.70 -11.87
CA GLY A 4 11.48 10.16 -12.44
C GLY A 4 11.85 11.63 -12.18
N HIS A 5 10.90 12.48 -11.80
CA HIS A 5 11.12 13.90 -11.46
C HIS A 5 11.72 14.14 -10.05
N ALA A 6 12.19 13.10 -9.35
CA ALA A 6 12.64 13.18 -7.97
C ALA A 6 14.07 12.64 -7.73
N PHE A 7 14.96 12.70 -8.72
CA PHE A 7 16.33 12.15 -8.66
C PHE A 7 17.10 12.57 -7.39
N SER A 8 17.17 13.88 -7.09
CA SER A 8 17.89 14.38 -5.90
C SER A 8 17.32 13.85 -4.58
N ARG A 9 15.98 13.74 -4.49
CA ARG A 9 15.30 13.15 -3.33
C ARG A 9 15.56 11.65 -3.20
N ALA A 10 15.61 10.93 -4.32
CA ALA A 10 15.91 9.50 -4.34
C ALA A 10 17.35 9.21 -3.91
N VAL A 11 18.32 9.94 -4.46
CA VAL A 11 19.74 9.85 -4.08
C VAL A 11 19.90 10.12 -2.59
N ARG A 12 19.30 11.20 -2.07
CA ARG A 12 19.31 11.50 -0.64
C ARG A 12 18.74 10.34 0.18
N ALA A 13 17.55 9.85 -0.16
CA ALA A 13 16.90 8.77 0.60
C ALA A 13 17.77 7.49 0.66
N HIS A 14 18.42 7.12 -0.44
CA HIS A 14 19.31 5.97 -0.48
C HIS A 14 20.60 6.18 0.30
N ILE A 15 21.19 7.38 0.26
CA ILE A 15 22.38 7.73 1.06
C ILE A 15 22.07 7.64 2.57
N LEU A 16 20.94 8.22 3.00
CA LEU A 16 20.54 8.16 4.41
C LEU A 16 20.30 6.70 4.86
N SER A 17 19.64 5.91 4.00
CA SER A 17 19.39 4.50 4.28
C SER A 17 20.67 3.68 4.35
N PHE A 18 21.58 3.87 3.39
CA PHE A 18 22.91 3.27 3.37
C PHE A 18 23.71 3.62 4.63
N THR A 19 23.68 4.89 5.04
CA THR A 19 24.39 5.37 6.24
C THR A 19 23.83 4.73 7.51
N ALA A 20 22.49 4.67 7.65
CA ALA A 20 21.85 4.03 8.79
C ALA A 20 22.22 2.53 8.90
N ILE A 21 22.21 1.82 7.78
CA ILE A 21 22.61 0.41 7.70
C ILE A 21 24.10 0.25 8.05
N ALA A 22 24.97 1.11 7.49
CA ALA A 22 26.41 1.11 7.78
C ALA A 22 26.68 1.31 9.27
N ILE A 23 25.98 2.24 9.93
CA ILE A 23 26.10 2.47 11.38
C ILE A 23 25.79 1.20 12.17
N ILE A 24 24.74 0.46 11.79
CA ILE A 24 24.36 -0.79 12.47
C ILE A 24 25.41 -1.87 12.25
N ILE A 25 25.93 -2.01 11.02
CA ILE A 25 26.98 -2.98 10.70
C ILE A 25 28.27 -2.63 11.47
N CYS A 26 28.73 -1.39 11.43
CA CYS A 26 29.93 -0.94 12.12
C CYS A 26 29.82 -1.06 13.64
N LYS A 27 28.66 -0.74 14.24
CA LYS A 27 28.42 -0.99 15.68
C LYS A 27 28.57 -2.47 16.04
N SER A 28 28.25 -3.37 15.12
CA SER A 28 28.46 -4.81 15.34
C SER A 28 29.90 -5.29 15.14
N MET A 29 30.82 -4.37 14.78
CA MET A 29 32.27 -4.57 14.63
C MET A 29 33.10 -3.83 15.69
N SER A 30 32.48 -3.11 16.64
CA SER A 30 33.18 -2.23 17.60
C SER A 30 34.17 -2.92 18.57
N ASN A 31 34.39 -4.24 18.44
CA ASN A 31 35.33 -5.01 19.24
C ASN A 31 36.67 -5.26 18.52
N VAL A 32 36.90 -4.69 17.33
CA VAL A 32 38.20 -4.78 16.64
C VAL A 32 39.19 -3.83 17.33
N ALA A 33 40.27 -4.39 17.89
CA ALA A 33 41.27 -3.64 18.65
C ALA A 33 41.95 -2.55 17.80
N GLY A 34 42.12 -1.34 18.37
CA GLY A 34 42.81 -0.22 17.73
C GLY A 34 42.00 0.58 16.70
N VAL A 35 40.75 0.23 16.41
CA VAL A 35 39.92 0.94 15.42
C VAL A 35 39.57 2.36 15.86
N GLU A 36 39.19 2.56 17.12
CA GLU A 36 38.87 3.91 17.62
C GLU A 36 40.11 4.82 17.67
N GLU A 37 41.26 4.29 18.09
CA GLU A 37 42.54 5.02 18.07
C GLU A 37 42.93 5.42 16.65
N PHE A 38 42.86 4.48 15.70
CA PHE A 38 43.15 4.76 14.30
C PHE A 38 42.19 5.79 13.70
N ILE A 39 40.88 5.65 13.92
CA ILE A 39 39.87 6.61 13.43
C ILE A 39 40.15 8.01 13.98
N ASN A 40 40.39 8.12 15.28
CA ASN A 40 40.67 9.41 15.93
C ASN A 40 41.98 10.03 15.39
N GLU A 41 43.05 9.25 15.25
CA GLU A 41 44.32 9.71 14.68
C GLU A 41 44.13 10.16 13.23
N PHE A 42 43.47 9.33 12.41
CA PHE A 42 43.22 9.57 11.00
C PHE A 42 42.40 10.86 10.79
N PHE A 43 41.29 11.04 11.50
CA PHE A 43 40.46 12.26 11.37
C PHE A 43 41.12 13.50 11.99
N SER A 44 41.92 13.34 13.05
CA SER A 44 42.66 14.47 13.64
C SER A 44 43.72 15.04 12.69
N ASN A 45 44.31 14.18 11.84
CA ASN A 45 45.26 14.57 10.82
C ASN A 45 44.61 14.95 9.48
N TRP A 46 43.39 14.49 9.20
CA TRP A 46 42.69 14.69 7.93
C TRP A 46 42.58 16.17 7.50
N MET A 47 42.24 17.06 8.43
CA MET A 47 42.10 18.50 8.13
C MET A 47 43.44 19.21 7.93
N LYS A 48 44.55 18.65 8.43
CA LYS A 48 45.90 19.24 8.34
C LYS A 48 46.69 18.67 7.16
N ASN A 49 46.58 17.38 6.92
CA ASN A 49 47.20 16.64 5.82
C ASN A 49 46.23 15.52 5.38
N PRO A 50 45.30 15.81 4.45
CA PRO A 50 44.38 14.80 3.96
C PRO A 50 45.18 13.67 3.27
N PRO A 51 44.97 12.39 3.65
CA PRO A 51 45.71 11.28 3.08
C PRO A 51 45.35 11.10 1.60
N LEU A 52 46.35 10.78 0.78
CA LEU A 52 46.07 10.46 -0.63
C LEU A 52 45.43 9.08 -0.70
N ILE A 53 44.55 8.86 -1.69
CA ILE A 53 43.87 7.56 -1.90
C ILE A 53 44.87 6.40 -1.97
N LYS A 54 46.04 6.62 -2.58
CA LYS A 54 47.15 5.64 -2.64
C LYS A 54 47.70 5.28 -1.25
N ASP A 55 47.73 6.23 -0.32
CA ASP A 55 48.22 6.03 1.04
C ASP A 55 47.18 5.25 1.86
N CYS A 56 45.89 5.55 1.67
CA CYS A 56 44.80 4.77 2.25
C CYS A 56 44.79 3.33 1.74
N LYS A 57 44.98 3.11 0.42
CA LYS A 57 45.02 1.77 -0.19
C LYS A 57 46.26 0.96 0.20
N SER A 58 47.35 1.61 0.60
CA SER A 58 48.59 0.93 1.04
C SER A 58 48.67 0.76 2.57
N ASN A 59 47.81 1.43 3.33
CA ASN A 59 47.74 1.30 4.78
C ASN A 59 47.24 -0.09 5.22
N ASN A 60 48.08 -0.83 5.95
CA ASN A 60 47.78 -2.20 6.39
C ASN A 60 46.57 -2.28 7.34
N PHE A 61 46.37 -1.26 8.19
CA PHE A 61 45.23 -1.22 9.11
C PHE A 61 43.91 -1.01 8.36
N MET A 62 43.90 -0.10 7.37
CA MET A 62 42.73 0.10 6.50
C MET A 62 42.37 -1.15 5.69
N LYS A 63 43.39 -1.87 5.18
CA LYS A 63 43.17 -3.17 4.51
C LYS A 63 42.54 -4.18 5.45
N HIS A 64 43.11 -4.35 6.65
CA HIS A 64 42.57 -5.27 7.65
C HIS A 64 41.13 -4.91 8.04
N LEU A 65 40.83 -3.63 8.28
CA LEU A 65 39.48 -3.17 8.59
C LEU A 65 38.50 -3.44 7.44
N SER A 66 38.93 -3.26 6.20
CA SER A 66 38.13 -3.58 5.01
C SER A 66 37.85 -5.08 4.91
N GLU A 67 38.84 -5.93 5.19
CA GLU A 67 38.68 -7.39 5.18
C GLU A 67 37.68 -7.84 6.26
N GLU A 68 37.80 -7.33 7.48
CA GLU A 68 36.86 -7.59 8.58
C GLU A 68 35.44 -7.13 8.23
N PHE A 69 35.31 -5.96 7.60
CA PHE A 69 34.01 -5.44 7.16
C PHE A 69 33.36 -6.38 6.13
N ILE A 70 34.13 -6.82 5.12
CA ILE A 70 33.65 -7.76 4.10
C ILE A 70 33.27 -9.10 4.73
N GLN A 71 34.06 -9.64 5.65
CA GLN A 71 33.71 -10.86 6.38
C GLN A 71 32.41 -10.70 7.16
N LYS A 72 32.18 -9.54 7.77
CA LYS A 72 30.94 -9.25 8.48
C LYS A 72 29.72 -9.22 7.56
N LEU A 73 29.85 -8.61 6.39
CA LEU A 73 28.79 -8.62 5.37
C LEU A 73 28.44 -10.05 4.97
N ASN A 74 29.45 -10.88 4.70
CA ASN A 74 29.26 -12.29 4.32
C ASN A 74 28.57 -13.09 5.43
N ASN A 75 28.95 -12.88 6.70
CA ASN A 75 28.29 -13.50 7.85
C ASN A 75 26.81 -13.09 7.92
N ILE A 76 26.50 -11.80 7.80
CA ILE A 76 25.11 -11.31 7.82
C ILE A 76 24.31 -11.92 6.66
N GLU A 77 24.88 -11.95 5.46
CA GLU A 77 24.25 -12.53 4.27
C GLU A 77 23.87 -14.01 4.46
N SER A 78 24.70 -14.77 5.20
CA SER A 78 24.45 -16.18 5.49
C SER A 78 23.28 -16.46 6.45
N LYS A 79 22.75 -15.44 7.15
CA LYS A 79 21.70 -15.59 8.17
C LYS A 79 20.28 -15.79 7.60
N GLY A 80 20.11 -15.71 6.28
CA GLY A 80 18.86 -16.01 5.60
C GLY A 80 18.43 -14.99 4.55
N PRO A 81 17.24 -15.18 3.93
CA PRO A 81 16.79 -14.36 2.79
C PRO A 81 16.62 -12.87 3.11
N THR A 82 16.10 -12.53 4.29
CA THR A 82 15.90 -11.12 4.69
C THR A 82 17.23 -10.40 4.89
N PRO A 83 18.18 -10.89 5.72
CA PRO A 83 19.51 -10.31 5.82
C PRO A 83 20.21 -10.18 4.46
N LYS A 84 20.14 -11.23 3.62
CA LYS A 84 20.72 -11.24 2.27
C LYS A 84 20.17 -10.14 1.38
N LEU A 85 18.85 -9.88 1.41
CA LEU A 85 18.25 -8.78 0.67
C LEU A 85 18.79 -7.41 1.09
N TRP A 86 18.96 -7.17 2.39
CA TRP A 86 19.46 -5.88 2.90
C TRP A 86 20.96 -5.67 2.60
N ILE A 87 21.76 -6.73 2.64
CA ILE A 87 23.16 -6.66 2.18
C ILE A 87 23.23 -6.46 0.66
N GLN A 88 22.36 -7.10 -0.11
CA GLN A 88 22.25 -6.84 -1.55
C GLN A 88 21.87 -5.38 -1.83
N TYR A 89 20.89 -4.83 -1.10
CA TYR A 89 20.53 -3.42 -1.19
C TYR A 89 21.72 -2.49 -0.87
N PHE A 90 22.47 -2.80 0.19
CA PHE A 90 23.68 -2.08 0.55
C PHE A 90 24.69 -2.05 -0.61
N LYS A 91 24.96 -3.21 -1.22
CA LYS A 91 25.83 -3.35 -2.41
C LYS A 91 25.31 -2.54 -3.60
N CYS A 92 24.01 -2.55 -3.87
CA CYS A 92 23.40 -1.76 -4.95
C CYS A 92 23.62 -0.26 -4.77
N VAL A 93 23.45 0.26 -3.55
CA VAL A 93 23.69 1.68 -3.27
C VAL A 93 25.18 2.01 -3.39
N THR A 94 26.09 1.11 -2.97
CA THR A 94 27.53 1.28 -3.18
C THR A 94 27.87 1.45 -4.66
N ILE A 95 27.31 0.61 -5.55
CA ILE A 95 27.55 0.71 -7.00
C ILE A 95 27.05 2.06 -7.54
N ALA A 96 25.87 2.52 -7.10
CA ALA A 96 25.36 3.83 -7.50
C ALA A 96 26.26 5.00 -7.03
N LEU A 97 26.82 4.90 -5.83
CA LEU A 97 27.76 5.90 -5.31
C LEU A 97 29.10 5.89 -6.06
N GLN A 98 29.62 4.71 -6.42
CA GLN A 98 30.83 4.57 -7.24
C GLN A 98 30.64 5.14 -8.65
N PHE A 99 29.45 4.97 -9.24
CA PHE A 99 29.13 5.59 -10.52
C PHE A 99 29.09 7.12 -10.42
N ILE A 100 28.46 7.66 -9.37
CA ILE A 100 28.48 9.11 -9.09
C ILE A 100 29.91 9.60 -8.89
N GLU A 101 30.73 8.87 -8.13
CA GLU A 101 32.14 9.18 -7.91
C GLU A 101 32.91 9.22 -9.23
N ALA A 102 32.77 8.21 -10.08
CA ALA A 102 33.43 8.12 -11.38
C ALA A 102 33.15 9.35 -12.24
N GLU A 103 31.89 9.76 -12.31
CA GLU A 103 31.44 10.90 -13.11
C GLU A 103 31.90 12.25 -12.52
N ARG A 104 31.88 12.39 -11.19
CA ARG A 104 32.36 13.61 -10.54
C ARG A 104 33.88 13.76 -10.64
N LEU A 105 34.62 12.67 -10.63
CA LEU A 105 36.08 12.64 -10.75
C LEU A 105 36.55 12.58 -12.20
N GLY A 106 35.71 12.24 -13.17
CA GLY A 106 36.14 11.92 -14.52
C GLY A 106 36.97 10.64 -14.60
N ASP A 107 36.74 9.68 -13.69
CA ASP A 107 37.44 8.39 -13.67
C ASP A 107 36.77 7.40 -14.62
N TRP A 108 37.34 7.29 -15.83
CA TRP A 108 36.82 6.42 -16.88
C TRP A 108 36.81 4.93 -16.51
N ASN A 109 37.82 4.46 -15.77
CA ASN A 109 37.90 3.05 -15.41
C ASN A 109 36.84 2.69 -14.36
N LEU A 110 36.67 3.55 -13.35
CA LEU A 110 35.63 3.37 -12.35
C LEU A 110 34.22 3.46 -12.96
N HIS A 111 34.04 4.30 -13.98
CA HIS A 111 32.78 4.40 -14.74
C HIS A 111 32.43 3.07 -15.41
N LEU A 112 33.35 2.50 -16.20
CA LEU A 112 33.14 1.21 -16.86
C LEU A 112 32.94 0.08 -15.85
N GLN A 113 33.71 0.06 -14.77
CA GLN A 113 33.55 -0.93 -13.71
C GLN A 113 32.17 -0.82 -13.05
N SER A 114 31.69 0.39 -12.78
CA SER A 114 30.37 0.62 -12.18
C SER A 114 29.23 0.16 -13.10
N ILE A 115 29.31 0.43 -14.41
CA ILE A 115 28.31 -0.06 -15.39
C ILE A 115 28.33 -1.59 -15.45
N LYS A 116 29.52 -2.20 -15.41
CA LYS A 116 29.68 -3.66 -15.36
C LYS A 116 29.02 -4.25 -14.11
N ASP A 117 29.17 -3.59 -12.96
CA ASP A 117 28.56 -4.03 -11.70
C ASP A 117 27.05 -3.78 -11.65
N MET A 118 26.51 -2.82 -12.41
CA MET A 118 25.07 -2.60 -12.58
C MET A 118 24.39 -3.61 -13.51
N LEU A 119 25.11 -4.20 -14.47
CA LEU A 119 24.54 -5.11 -15.48
C LEU A 119 23.65 -6.22 -14.89
N PRO A 120 24.10 -7.02 -13.88
CA PRO A 120 23.26 -8.05 -13.28
C PRO A 120 21.93 -7.51 -12.73
N LEU A 121 21.92 -6.26 -12.24
CA LEU A 121 20.72 -5.60 -11.72
C LEU A 121 19.76 -5.22 -12.85
N PHE A 122 20.25 -4.80 -14.03
CA PHE A 122 19.38 -4.53 -15.18
C PHE A 122 18.69 -5.80 -15.69
N TYR A 123 19.39 -6.93 -15.71
CA TYR A 123 18.81 -8.23 -16.04
C TYR A 123 17.73 -8.66 -15.03
N SER A 124 18.07 -8.65 -13.74
CA SER A 124 17.18 -9.15 -12.69
C SER A 124 15.99 -8.24 -12.37
N SER A 125 16.11 -6.93 -12.60
CA SER A 125 14.98 -5.99 -12.48
C SER A 125 14.03 -6.03 -13.68
N GLY A 126 14.44 -6.63 -14.81
CA GLY A 126 13.68 -6.66 -16.06
C GLY A 126 13.84 -5.42 -16.93
N HIS A 127 14.85 -4.58 -16.66
CA HIS A 127 15.23 -3.44 -17.49
C HIS A 127 16.06 -3.90 -18.71
N PHE A 128 15.45 -4.76 -19.53
CA PHE A 128 16.13 -5.51 -20.57
C PHE A 128 16.75 -4.64 -21.67
N ALA A 129 16.13 -3.52 -22.02
CA ALA A 129 16.71 -2.58 -22.98
C ALA A 129 18.03 -2.01 -22.45
N TYR A 130 18.05 -1.56 -21.19
CA TYR A 130 19.26 -1.08 -20.52
C TYR A 130 20.31 -2.19 -20.40
N ALA A 131 19.92 -3.42 -20.06
CA ALA A 131 20.85 -4.54 -19.99
C ALA A 131 21.56 -4.81 -21.34
N LYS A 132 20.81 -4.82 -22.45
CA LYS A 132 21.39 -4.98 -23.80
C LYS A 132 22.32 -3.82 -24.15
N SER A 133 21.82 -2.59 -24.04
CA SER A 133 22.59 -1.40 -24.43
C SER A 133 23.83 -1.20 -23.58
N ALA A 134 23.75 -1.40 -22.26
CA ALA A 134 24.91 -1.29 -21.37
C ALA A 134 25.96 -2.37 -21.67
N GLN A 135 25.55 -3.57 -22.08
CA GLN A 135 26.48 -4.63 -22.42
C GLN A 135 27.22 -4.37 -23.74
N ILE A 136 26.51 -3.87 -24.76
CA ILE A 136 27.12 -3.41 -26.02
C ILE A 136 28.07 -2.23 -25.73
N TYR A 137 27.57 -1.24 -25.01
CA TYR A 137 28.36 -0.08 -24.59
C TYR A 137 29.67 -0.51 -23.90
N LEU A 138 29.62 -1.44 -22.95
CA LEU A 138 30.83 -1.92 -22.27
C LEU A 138 31.82 -2.61 -23.22
N GLN A 139 31.34 -3.35 -24.23
CA GLN A 139 32.22 -3.98 -25.21
C GLN A 139 32.87 -2.94 -26.13
N ASP A 140 32.10 -1.97 -26.60
CA ASP A 140 32.62 -0.89 -27.45
C ASP A 140 33.62 -0.02 -26.67
N MET A 141 33.26 0.36 -25.44
CA MET A 141 34.10 1.19 -24.60
C MET A 141 35.35 0.47 -24.09
N ALA A 142 35.32 -0.85 -23.94
CA ALA A 142 36.51 -1.64 -23.62
C ALA A 142 37.51 -1.71 -24.78
N ASN A 143 37.04 -1.51 -26.02
CA ASN A 143 37.88 -1.44 -27.22
C ASN A 143 38.15 0.01 -27.67
N LEU A 144 37.83 1.00 -26.84
CA LEU A 144 37.91 2.41 -27.21
C LEU A 144 39.34 2.83 -27.55
N ASP A 145 40.34 2.24 -26.90
CA ASP A 145 41.77 2.44 -27.15
C ASP A 145 42.21 1.96 -28.55
N VAL A 146 41.49 1.00 -29.13
CA VAL A 146 41.72 0.49 -30.48
C VAL A 146 41.04 1.37 -31.54
N ILE A 147 39.90 1.97 -31.20
CA ILE A 147 39.03 2.68 -32.15
C ILE A 147 39.36 4.18 -32.21
N MET A 148 39.76 4.77 -31.09
CA MET A 148 40.05 6.20 -30.94
C MET A 148 41.55 6.49 -31.17
N ASP A 149 41.87 7.68 -31.66
CA ASP A 149 43.26 8.13 -31.74
C ASP A 149 43.92 8.09 -30.35
N PRO A 150 45.18 7.62 -30.21
CA PRO A 150 45.83 7.46 -28.91
C PRO A 150 45.90 8.74 -28.07
N LEU A 151 46.07 9.91 -28.70
CA LEU A 151 46.14 11.19 -27.99
C LEU A 151 44.75 11.63 -27.52
N GLU A 152 43.72 11.41 -28.35
CA GLU A 152 42.33 11.67 -27.97
C GLU A 152 41.88 10.72 -26.86
N PHE A 153 42.26 9.44 -26.93
CA PHE A 153 41.97 8.45 -25.90
C PHE A 153 42.61 8.82 -24.56
N GLU A 154 43.87 9.24 -24.57
CA GLU A 154 44.56 9.71 -23.37
C GLU A 154 43.86 10.93 -22.76
N ARG A 155 43.49 11.92 -23.58
CA ARG A 155 42.74 13.10 -23.11
C ARG A 155 41.36 12.75 -22.57
N TYR A 156 40.64 11.89 -23.28
CA TYR A 156 39.30 11.45 -22.90
C TYR A 156 39.31 10.74 -21.55
N THR A 157 40.27 9.84 -21.34
CA THR A 157 40.31 8.93 -20.18
C THR A 157 41.14 9.41 -18.99
N LYS A 158 42.30 10.05 -19.22
CA LYS A 158 43.23 10.48 -18.16
C LYS A 158 43.11 11.95 -17.82
N ASP A 159 42.85 12.80 -18.82
CA ASP A 159 42.73 14.25 -18.60
C ASP A 159 41.30 14.66 -18.19
N GLY A 160 40.38 13.68 -18.09
CA GLY A 160 39.03 13.85 -17.55
C GLY A 160 38.02 14.43 -18.53
N TYR A 161 38.34 14.47 -19.84
CA TYR A 161 37.45 15.01 -20.88
C TYR A 161 36.20 14.15 -21.12
N PHE A 162 36.15 12.94 -20.57
CA PHE A 162 34.95 12.13 -20.47
C PHE A 162 33.77 12.89 -19.82
N THR A 163 34.04 13.76 -18.84
CA THR A 163 32.99 14.52 -18.13
C THR A 163 33.12 16.01 -18.39
N ILE A 164 31.99 16.72 -18.35
CA ILE A 164 32.00 18.17 -18.53
C ILE A 164 32.36 18.82 -17.19
N ARG A 165 33.34 19.72 -17.22
CA ARG A 165 33.80 20.49 -16.06
C ARG A 165 33.63 21.98 -16.31
N ARG A 166 33.06 22.69 -15.33
CA ARG A 166 33.00 24.16 -15.33
C ARG A 166 34.14 24.81 -14.54
N SER A 167 34.91 24.01 -13.81
CA SER A 167 36.06 24.44 -13.00
C SER A 167 37.05 23.30 -12.89
N ASP A 168 38.32 23.60 -12.65
CA ASP A 168 39.35 22.57 -12.44
C ASP A 168 39.35 21.95 -11.03
N LYS A 169 38.35 22.29 -10.19
CA LYS A 169 38.20 21.70 -8.85
C LYS A 169 37.94 20.19 -8.97
N ALA A 170 38.53 19.41 -8.06
CA ALA A 170 38.20 17.99 -7.92
C ALA A 170 36.70 17.80 -7.61
N TRP A 171 36.12 16.69 -8.06
CA TRP A 171 34.68 16.37 -7.88
C TRP A 171 33.70 17.31 -8.62
N SER A 172 34.19 18.10 -9.56
CA SER A 172 33.39 19.09 -10.31
C SER A 172 32.80 18.56 -11.62
N GLY A 173 33.10 17.31 -11.99
CA GLY A 173 32.58 16.67 -13.19
C GLY A 173 31.05 16.64 -13.21
N VAL A 174 30.47 16.75 -14.40
CA VAL A 174 29.04 16.78 -14.62
C VAL A 174 28.70 15.92 -15.83
N TRP A 175 27.66 15.08 -15.69
CA TRP A 175 27.09 14.34 -16.80
C TRP A 175 26.74 15.26 -17.97
N SER A 176 27.07 14.82 -19.18
CA SER A 176 26.80 15.55 -20.42
C SER A 176 25.32 15.89 -20.58
N ASP A 177 24.43 14.92 -20.33
CA ASP A 177 22.97 15.11 -20.40
C ASP A 177 22.46 16.17 -19.40
N MET A 178 22.98 16.17 -18.17
CA MET A 178 22.59 17.17 -17.17
C MET A 178 23.07 18.57 -17.54
N ILE A 179 24.23 18.70 -18.19
CA ILE A 179 24.67 19.99 -18.74
C ILE A 179 23.76 20.42 -19.88
N ILE A 180 23.46 19.52 -20.83
CA ILE A 180 22.51 19.80 -21.91
C ILE A 180 21.16 20.27 -21.31
N GLU A 181 20.68 19.66 -20.24
CA GLU A 181 19.46 20.09 -19.57
C GLU A 181 19.60 21.50 -18.97
N GLN A 182 20.67 21.74 -18.20
CA GLN A 182 20.89 23.00 -17.47
C GLN A 182 21.30 24.18 -18.34
N THR A 183 21.88 23.95 -19.52
CA THR A 183 22.35 25.00 -20.44
C THR A 183 21.48 25.08 -21.67
N LEU A 184 21.24 23.98 -22.38
CA LEU A 184 20.50 24.00 -23.65
C LEU A 184 18.98 23.93 -23.39
N ASN A 185 18.47 22.93 -22.65
CA ASN A 185 17.02 22.76 -22.44
C ASN A 185 16.39 23.85 -21.56
N ARG A 186 17.14 24.39 -20.59
CA ARG A 186 16.68 25.55 -19.78
C ARG A 186 16.33 26.76 -20.65
N PHE A 187 17.04 26.96 -21.76
CA PHE A 187 16.77 28.04 -22.72
C PHE A 187 15.75 27.62 -23.79
N PHE A 188 15.72 26.35 -24.19
CA PHE A 188 14.70 25.77 -25.07
C PHE A 188 13.34 25.54 -24.37
N GLY A 189 12.87 26.47 -23.53
CA GLY A 189 11.58 26.37 -22.82
C GLY A 189 10.51 25.69 -23.67
N THR A 190 9.69 24.85 -23.03
CA THR A 190 8.85 23.75 -23.58
C THR A 190 8.07 23.97 -24.88
N ASP A 191 8.00 25.19 -25.40
CA ASP A 191 7.21 25.60 -26.58
C ASP A 191 7.98 25.58 -27.92
N LEU A 192 9.31 25.51 -27.94
CA LEU A 192 10.06 25.44 -29.21
C LEU A 192 10.05 24.05 -29.86
N LYS A 193 9.53 23.03 -29.16
CA LYS A 193 9.52 21.63 -29.62
C LYS A 193 8.24 21.28 -30.41
N HIS A 194 7.13 22.00 -30.21
CA HIS A 194 5.87 21.73 -30.91
C HIS A 194 5.08 23.03 -31.16
N GLY A 195 5.15 23.53 -32.40
CA GLY A 195 4.35 24.68 -32.84
C GLY A 195 4.35 24.82 -34.36
N ARG A 196 3.21 25.23 -34.94
CA ARG A 196 3.11 25.52 -36.38
C ARG A 196 4.11 26.62 -36.75
N GLY A 197 5.14 26.28 -37.51
CA GLY A 197 6.16 27.23 -38.01
C GLY A 197 7.62 26.91 -37.67
N VAL A 198 7.90 25.89 -36.84
CA VAL A 198 9.27 25.46 -36.51
C VAL A 198 9.81 24.55 -37.61
N THR A 199 10.46 25.13 -38.62
CA THR A 199 11.13 24.35 -39.68
C THR A 199 12.57 23.98 -39.26
N PRO A 200 13.16 22.90 -39.80
CA PRO A 200 14.56 22.53 -39.51
C PRO A 200 15.56 23.67 -39.73
N SER A 201 15.30 24.57 -40.69
CA SER A 201 16.17 25.73 -40.95
C SER A 201 16.10 26.81 -39.85
N VAL A 202 14.94 26.97 -39.20
CA VAL A 202 14.75 27.86 -38.05
C VAL A 202 15.46 27.29 -36.83
N VAL A 203 15.31 25.98 -36.59
CA VAL A 203 16.02 25.26 -35.53
C VAL A 203 17.54 25.36 -35.71
N ALA A 204 18.04 25.13 -36.93
CA ALA A 204 19.46 25.26 -37.25
C ALA A 204 19.99 26.69 -37.05
N ARG A 205 19.29 27.70 -37.58
CA ARG A 205 19.71 29.11 -37.44
C ARG A 205 19.75 29.55 -35.98
N TYR A 206 18.80 29.06 -35.18
CA TYR A 206 18.79 29.29 -33.74
C TYR A 206 19.96 28.57 -33.05
N LEU A 207 20.17 27.27 -33.30
CA LEU A 207 21.31 26.49 -32.78
C LEU A 207 22.68 27.14 -33.07
N PHE A 208 22.88 27.65 -34.29
CA PHE A 208 24.14 28.29 -34.68
C PHE A 208 24.33 29.70 -34.10
N ALA A 209 23.24 30.44 -33.84
CA ALA A 209 23.32 31.78 -33.26
C ALA A 209 23.43 31.79 -31.73
N MET A 210 22.97 30.73 -31.06
CA MET A 210 22.88 30.66 -29.60
C MET A 210 24.23 30.75 -28.86
N PRO A 211 25.33 30.11 -29.30
CA PRO A 211 26.63 30.29 -28.65
C PRO A 211 27.08 31.75 -28.61
N SER A 212 26.83 32.51 -29.69
CA SER A 212 27.15 33.94 -29.75
C SER A 212 26.19 34.77 -28.88
N ALA A 213 24.91 34.43 -28.84
CA ALA A 213 23.93 35.10 -27.99
C ALA A 213 24.23 34.89 -26.50
N PHE A 214 24.66 33.68 -26.09
CA PHE A 214 25.06 33.37 -24.72
C PHE A 214 26.21 34.27 -24.26
N ASN A 215 27.24 34.46 -25.09
CA ASN A 215 28.37 35.35 -24.78
C ASN A 215 27.91 36.80 -24.56
N VAL A 216 26.96 37.30 -25.36
CA VAL A 216 26.38 38.64 -25.20
C VAL A 216 25.59 38.74 -23.89
N MET A 217 24.80 37.72 -23.54
CA MET A 217 24.03 37.69 -22.30
C MET A 217 24.92 37.61 -21.06
N GLU A 218 25.97 36.79 -21.08
CA GLU A 218 26.96 36.72 -20.01
C GLU A 218 27.69 38.06 -19.82
N CYS A 219 28.03 38.74 -20.92
CA CYS A 219 28.58 40.10 -20.87
C CYS A 219 27.57 41.09 -20.26
N LEU A 220 26.28 40.94 -20.57
CA LEU A 220 25.21 41.78 -20.03
C LEU A 220 24.99 41.55 -18.53
N GLU A 221 24.98 40.29 -18.07
CA GLU A 221 24.88 39.93 -16.66
C GLU A 221 26.07 40.45 -15.85
N ASN A 222 27.29 40.33 -16.41
CA ASN A 222 28.50 40.89 -15.82
C ASN A 222 28.47 42.42 -15.79
N TYR A 223 28.00 43.08 -16.87
CA TYR A 223 27.85 44.54 -16.94
C TYR A 223 26.82 45.07 -15.93
N CYS A 224 25.69 44.37 -15.79
CA CYS A 224 24.62 44.72 -14.85
C CYS A 224 24.94 44.33 -13.39
N ALA A 225 26.10 43.72 -13.13
CA ALA A 225 26.48 43.13 -11.83
C ALA A 225 25.41 42.18 -11.25
N MET A 226 24.54 41.64 -12.09
CA MET A 226 23.47 40.70 -11.75
C MET A 226 24.04 39.29 -11.86
N LYS A 227 25.06 38.98 -11.04
CA LYS A 227 25.50 37.60 -10.89
C LYS A 227 24.46 36.88 -10.03
N SER A 228 23.85 35.83 -10.58
CA SER A 228 23.15 34.85 -9.76
C SER A 228 24.20 34.09 -8.93
N ASN A 229 24.66 34.71 -7.84
CA ASN A 229 25.60 34.11 -6.90
C ASN A 229 24.89 32.95 -6.19
N ASN A 230 24.93 31.77 -6.80
CA ASN A 230 24.79 30.56 -6.02
C ASN A 230 26.04 30.46 -5.14
N SER A 231 25.84 30.37 -3.83
CA SER A 231 26.94 30.20 -2.87
C SER A 231 27.85 29.07 -3.34
N GLU A 232 29.18 29.22 -3.21
CA GLU A 232 30.13 28.14 -3.51
C GLU A 232 29.92 26.89 -2.63
N GLN A 233 29.11 27.01 -1.56
CA GLN A 233 28.74 25.90 -0.70
C GLN A 233 27.60 25.09 -1.32
N HIS A 234 27.87 23.80 -1.55
CA HIS A 234 26.86 22.83 -2.00
C HIS A 234 25.69 22.80 -1.01
N VAL A 235 24.44 22.78 -1.50
CA VAL A 235 23.21 22.81 -0.67
C VAL A 235 23.22 21.71 0.40
N ASP A 236 23.80 20.56 0.08
CA ASP A 236 23.90 19.43 1.01
C ASP A 236 24.86 19.64 2.19
N LEU A 237 25.82 20.55 2.05
CA LEU A 237 26.77 20.93 3.08
C LEU A 237 26.28 22.08 3.96
N SER A 238 25.05 22.57 3.75
CA SER A 238 24.47 23.59 4.61
C SER A 238 24.20 23.03 6.01
N LYS A 239 24.43 23.84 7.05
CA LYS A 239 24.23 23.43 8.46
C LYS A 239 22.80 22.91 8.71
N SER A 240 21.80 23.51 8.05
CA SER A 240 20.40 23.11 8.14
C SER A 240 20.17 21.74 7.51
N ARG A 241 20.74 21.47 6.32
CA ARG A 241 20.64 20.15 5.68
C ARG A 241 21.33 19.07 6.51
N MET A 242 22.56 19.32 6.94
CA MET A 242 23.31 18.37 7.79
C MET A 242 22.54 18.02 9.07
N LYS A 243 21.96 19.02 9.75
CA LYS A 243 21.14 18.80 10.95
C LYS A 243 19.92 17.91 10.66
N ARG A 244 19.22 18.16 9.55
CA ARG A 244 18.05 17.37 9.13
C ARG A 244 18.45 15.94 8.79
N ASP A 245 19.49 15.77 7.99
CA ASP A 245 19.97 14.44 7.57
C ASP A 245 20.46 13.61 8.77
N ASN A 246 21.15 14.23 9.73
CA ASN A 246 21.53 13.57 10.98
C ASN A 246 20.32 13.13 11.81
N ASN A 247 19.26 13.95 11.89
CA ASN A 247 18.03 13.58 12.58
C ASN A 247 17.32 12.40 11.89
N ASP A 248 17.19 12.46 10.56
CA ASP A 248 16.57 11.39 9.76
C ASP A 248 17.36 10.07 9.89
N ILE A 249 18.70 10.13 9.88
CA ILE A 249 19.56 8.96 10.13
C ILE A 249 19.31 8.42 11.53
N TYR A 250 19.27 9.27 12.56
CA TYR A 250 19.05 8.85 13.94
C TYR A 250 17.69 8.15 14.12
N GLU A 251 16.63 8.73 13.57
CA GLU A 251 15.29 8.14 13.58
C GLU A 251 15.28 6.78 12.87
N PHE A 252 15.91 6.69 11.70
CA PHE A 252 15.92 5.45 10.94
C PHE A 252 16.78 4.36 11.58
N VAL A 253 17.94 4.70 12.15
CA VAL A 253 18.76 3.77 12.94
C VAL A 253 17.96 3.24 14.13
N THR A 254 17.26 4.13 14.86
CA THR A 254 16.40 3.73 15.99
C THR A 254 15.30 2.78 15.54
N TRP A 255 14.70 3.04 14.38
CA TRP A 255 13.67 2.17 13.80
C TRP A 255 14.23 0.79 13.42
N LEU A 256 15.39 0.74 12.75
CA LEU A 256 16.05 -0.51 12.35
C LEU A 256 16.56 -1.32 13.54
N GLN A 257 16.97 -0.67 14.64
CA GLN A 257 17.32 -1.38 15.88
C GLN A 257 16.13 -2.13 16.48
N ASN A 258 14.93 -1.54 16.39
CA ASN A 258 13.68 -2.19 16.82
C ASN A 258 13.16 -3.22 15.81
N HIS A 259 13.55 -3.11 14.53
CA HIS A 259 13.15 -3.99 13.43
C HIS A 259 14.39 -4.56 12.73
N ASN A 260 15.20 -5.32 13.46
CA ASN A 260 16.55 -5.68 13.01
C ASN A 260 16.53 -6.46 11.67
N PRO A 261 17.08 -5.90 10.57
CA PRO A 261 17.14 -6.55 9.27
C PRO A 261 18.03 -7.81 9.23
N PHE A 262 18.88 -7.99 10.24
CA PHE A 262 19.95 -9.00 10.29
C PHE A 262 19.65 -10.17 11.22
N ASN A 263 18.40 -10.27 11.70
CA ASN A 263 17.95 -11.43 12.46
C ASN A 263 17.96 -12.69 11.60
N HIS A 264 18.27 -13.82 12.23
CA HIS A 264 18.25 -15.12 11.55
C HIS A 264 16.80 -15.52 11.26
N LEU A 265 16.42 -15.45 9.98
CA LEU A 265 15.07 -15.74 9.50
C LEU A 265 15.17 -16.63 8.27
N HIS A 266 14.51 -17.78 8.31
CA HIS A 266 14.49 -18.73 7.18
C HIS A 266 13.63 -18.25 5.99
N VAL A 267 12.92 -17.14 6.15
CA VAL A 267 11.97 -16.59 5.16
C VAL A 267 12.24 -15.11 4.92
N LEU A 268 11.79 -14.62 3.77
CA LEU A 268 11.89 -13.21 3.39
C LEU A 268 10.73 -12.43 4.02
N VAL A 269 11.00 -11.38 4.79
CA VAL A 269 9.99 -10.64 5.56
C VAL A 269 10.09 -9.14 5.32
N SER A 270 8.94 -8.50 5.13
CA SER A 270 8.83 -7.04 5.18
C SER A 270 8.97 -6.54 6.62
N LEU A 271 10.00 -5.73 6.91
CA LEU A 271 10.25 -5.24 8.26
C LEU A 271 9.16 -4.29 8.80
N SER A 272 8.45 -3.59 7.90
CA SER A 272 7.40 -2.64 8.29
C SER A 272 6.01 -3.29 8.44
N THR A 273 5.73 -4.33 7.64
CA THR A 273 4.39 -4.94 7.58
C THR A 273 4.36 -6.37 8.12
N GLY A 274 5.51 -7.02 8.32
CA GLY A 274 5.61 -8.43 8.70
C GLY A 274 5.21 -9.41 7.60
N ILE A 275 4.89 -8.93 6.38
CA ILE A 275 4.52 -9.79 5.25
C ILE A 275 5.66 -10.75 4.95
N ILE A 276 5.35 -12.05 4.95
CA ILE A 276 6.28 -13.11 4.60
C ILE A 276 6.14 -13.39 3.11
N GLY A 277 7.26 -13.35 2.38
CA GLY A 277 7.32 -13.72 0.97
C GLY A 277 7.10 -15.22 0.79
N GLY A 278 6.21 -15.59 -0.14
CA GLY A 278 5.99 -16.97 -0.54
C GLY A 278 7.20 -17.60 -1.26
N PRO A 279 7.14 -18.91 -1.60
CA PRO A 279 8.27 -19.65 -2.19
C PRO A 279 8.76 -19.08 -3.53
N ASN A 280 7.89 -18.34 -4.24
CA ASN A 280 8.21 -17.71 -5.53
C ASN A 280 8.92 -16.36 -5.39
N ILE A 281 9.07 -15.82 -4.17
CA ILE A 281 9.74 -14.53 -3.92
C ILE A 281 11.25 -14.74 -3.79
N ASP A 282 11.99 -14.15 -4.73
CA ASP A 282 13.42 -14.40 -4.90
C ASP A 282 14.24 -13.12 -5.11
N CYS A 283 13.70 -11.94 -4.78
CA CYS A 283 14.41 -10.67 -4.92
C CYS A 283 15.74 -10.57 -4.16
N HIS A 284 15.96 -11.41 -3.15
CA HIS A 284 17.23 -11.57 -2.43
C HIS A 284 18.33 -12.27 -3.25
N LYS A 285 18.00 -12.79 -4.44
CA LYS A 285 18.91 -13.48 -5.39
C LYS A 285 19.09 -12.68 -6.69
N ALA A 286 18.84 -11.37 -6.67
CA ALA A 286 18.83 -10.55 -7.89
C ALA A 286 20.19 -10.55 -8.59
N ILE A 287 21.29 -10.41 -7.83
CA ILE A 287 22.65 -10.46 -8.41
C ILE A 287 22.92 -11.82 -9.06
N GLU A 288 22.61 -12.93 -8.36
CA GLU A 288 22.84 -14.30 -8.87
C GLU A 288 22.06 -14.57 -10.16
N LYS A 289 20.77 -14.23 -10.20
CA LYS A 289 19.93 -14.37 -11.39
C LYS A 289 20.39 -13.47 -12.54
N GLY A 290 20.85 -12.27 -12.21
CA GLY A 290 21.41 -11.34 -13.19
C GLY A 290 22.66 -11.90 -13.87
N LEU A 291 23.57 -12.47 -13.09
CA LEU A 291 24.80 -13.10 -13.60
C LEU A 291 24.50 -14.31 -14.50
N GLN A 292 23.54 -15.16 -14.11
CA GLN A 292 23.07 -16.26 -14.98
C GLN A 292 22.52 -15.74 -16.31
N GLY A 293 21.72 -14.66 -16.26
CA GLY A 293 21.21 -14.02 -17.46
C GLY A 293 22.32 -13.50 -18.37
N MET A 294 23.42 -13.00 -17.81
CA MET A 294 24.59 -12.55 -18.57
C MET A 294 25.38 -13.71 -19.21
N GLU A 295 25.60 -14.81 -18.47
CA GLU A 295 26.28 -16.00 -18.98
C GLU A 295 25.57 -16.57 -20.22
N ASP A 296 24.23 -16.61 -20.18
CA ASP A 296 23.41 -17.07 -21.29
C ASP A 296 23.53 -16.20 -22.55
N MET A 297 24.07 -14.98 -22.45
CA MET A 297 24.27 -14.08 -23.59
C MET A 297 25.65 -14.18 -24.23
N VAL A 298 26.61 -14.86 -23.58
CA VAL A 298 27.96 -15.01 -24.12
C VAL A 298 27.90 -15.76 -25.46
N GLY A 299 28.54 -15.20 -26.49
CA GLY A 299 28.62 -15.79 -27.82
C GLY A 299 27.37 -15.62 -28.70
N LYS A 300 26.39 -14.80 -28.29
CA LYS A 300 25.17 -14.51 -29.08
C LYS A 300 25.17 -13.07 -29.60
N ASN A 301 24.68 -12.86 -30.82
CA ASN A 301 24.43 -11.51 -31.37
C ASN A 301 23.22 -10.85 -30.70
N ALA A 302 23.27 -9.53 -30.51
CA ALA A 302 22.25 -8.73 -29.83
C ALA A 302 20.82 -8.92 -30.38
N ASP A 303 20.70 -9.10 -31.70
CA ASP A 303 19.43 -9.31 -32.41
C ASP A 303 18.80 -10.69 -32.16
N ASN A 304 19.64 -11.69 -31.85
CA ASN A 304 19.23 -13.07 -31.63
C ASN A 304 18.90 -13.35 -30.14
N ILE A 305 19.06 -12.35 -29.26
CA ILE A 305 18.82 -12.47 -27.83
C ILE A 305 17.34 -12.22 -27.51
N SER A 306 16.63 -13.29 -27.13
CA SER A 306 15.33 -13.20 -26.46
C SER A 306 15.55 -13.03 -24.96
N MET A 307 15.30 -11.82 -24.45
CA MET A 307 15.40 -11.53 -23.01
C MET A 307 14.20 -12.16 -22.30
N SER A 308 14.43 -13.31 -21.67
CA SER A 308 13.38 -14.08 -21.01
C SER A 308 13.03 -13.49 -19.66
N LYS A 309 11.72 -13.46 -19.32
CA LYS A 309 11.22 -13.03 -18.01
C LYS A 309 11.71 -13.91 -16.85
N ILE A 310 12.33 -15.06 -17.14
CA ILE A 310 12.84 -16.02 -16.13
C ILE A 310 13.92 -15.43 -15.21
N TYR A 311 14.74 -14.49 -15.72
CA TYR A 311 15.80 -13.86 -14.92
C TYR A 311 15.27 -12.72 -14.05
N LYS A 312 14.05 -12.23 -14.34
CA LYS A 312 13.41 -11.20 -13.52
C LYS A 312 13.08 -11.78 -12.14
N VAL A 313 13.44 -11.05 -11.09
CA VAL A 313 13.09 -11.44 -9.71
C VAL A 313 11.66 -11.01 -9.36
N ASN A 314 11.01 -11.82 -8.53
CA ASN A 314 9.74 -11.52 -7.90
C ASN A 314 9.99 -10.85 -6.54
N ASN A 315 9.28 -9.76 -6.28
CA ASN A 315 9.44 -8.95 -5.06
C ASN A 315 8.24 -9.11 -4.12
N LEU A 316 8.37 -8.66 -2.87
CA LEU A 316 7.28 -8.71 -1.88
C LEU A 316 5.99 -8.00 -2.33
N ALA A 317 6.06 -6.98 -3.19
CA ALA A 317 4.87 -6.33 -3.71
C ALA A 317 4.03 -7.27 -4.59
N SER A 318 4.68 -8.21 -5.29
CA SER A 318 3.99 -9.30 -5.99
C SER A 318 3.34 -10.33 -5.05
N ALA A 319 3.75 -10.41 -3.77
CA ALA A 319 3.05 -11.18 -2.75
C ALA A 319 1.84 -10.43 -2.16
N ALA A 320 1.84 -9.09 -2.19
CA ALA A 320 0.69 -8.27 -1.78
C ALA A 320 -0.44 -8.23 -2.83
N THR A 321 -0.09 -8.47 -4.11
CA THR A 321 -1.04 -8.60 -5.22
C THR A 321 -1.27 -10.05 -5.68
N GLY A 322 -0.40 -10.97 -5.25
CA GLY A 322 -0.44 -12.39 -5.55
C GLY A 322 -1.27 -13.17 -4.53
N ILE A 323 -2.38 -13.72 -5.01
CA ILE A 323 -3.27 -14.60 -4.27
C ILE A 323 -2.47 -15.81 -3.76
N HIS A 324 -2.34 -16.00 -2.44
CA HIS A 324 -1.98 -17.29 -1.89
C HIS A 324 -3.18 -18.24 -2.04
N LEU A 325 -3.26 -18.97 -3.16
CA LEU A 325 -3.98 -20.23 -3.17
C LEU A 325 -3.21 -21.22 -2.29
N ASP A 326 -3.94 -22.15 -1.71
CA ASP A 326 -3.47 -23.18 -0.78
C ASP A 326 -2.08 -23.73 -1.15
N TYR A 327 -1.32 -24.14 -0.12
CA TYR A 327 0.12 -24.48 -0.10
C TYR A 327 0.66 -25.44 -1.20
N ASN A 328 -0.12 -25.89 -2.17
CA ASN A 328 0.25 -26.90 -3.16
C ASN A 328 0.03 -26.52 -4.65
N HIS A 329 -0.35 -25.29 -5.01
CA HIS A 329 -0.47 -24.90 -6.44
C HIS A 329 0.19 -23.55 -6.77
N GLU A 330 0.92 -23.51 -7.89
CA GLU A 330 1.60 -22.31 -8.43
C GLU A 330 0.60 -21.18 -8.73
N VAL A 331 0.97 -19.97 -8.32
CA VAL A 331 0.15 -18.75 -8.46
C VAL A 331 0.54 -18.00 -9.74
N SER A 332 -0.40 -17.89 -10.67
CA SER A 332 -0.33 -16.95 -11.79
C SER A 332 -0.86 -15.56 -11.36
N THR A 333 -0.06 -14.51 -11.54
CA THR A 333 -0.52 -13.10 -11.40
C THR A 333 -1.59 -12.81 -12.46
N ILE A 334 -2.82 -12.55 -12.05
CA ILE A 334 -3.93 -12.27 -12.97
C ILE A 334 -4.03 -10.77 -13.19
N ASP A 335 -3.67 -10.33 -14.39
CA ASP A 335 -3.95 -8.98 -14.86
C ASP A 335 -5.45 -8.85 -15.17
N ILE A 336 -6.13 -7.99 -14.40
CA ILE A 336 -7.58 -7.77 -14.48
C ILE A 336 -7.98 -7.23 -15.87
N TYR A 337 -7.15 -6.37 -16.48
CA TYR A 337 -7.41 -5.83 -17.82
C TYR A 337 -7.24 -6.91 -18.89
N LEU A 338 -6.24 -7.78 -18.75
CA LEU A 338 -6.06 -8.93 -19.64
C LEU A 338 -7.21 -9.94 -19.51
N LEU A 339 -7.66 -10.20 -18.28
CA LEU A 339 -8.82 -11.05 -18.01
C LEU A 339 -10.10 -10.46 -18.62
N PHE A 340 -10.27 -9.14 -18.52
CA PHE A 340 -11.38 -8.42 -19.13
C PHE A 340 -11.35 -8.49 -20.66
N GLN A 341 -10.20 -8.26 -21.29
CA GLN A 341 -10.01 -8.42 -22.73
C GLN A 341 -10.37 -9.83 -23.20
N ARG A 342 -9.95 -10.85 -22.44
CA ARG A 342 -10.27 -12.27 -22.69
C ARG A 342 -11.77 -12.56 -22.58
N ILE A 343 -12.45 -12.01 -21.58
CA ILE A 343 -13.91 -12.11 -21.45
C ILE A 343 -14.61 -11.44 -22.63
N CYS A 344 -14.21 -10.23 -23.01
CA CYS A 344 -14.75 -9.51 -24.16
C CYS A 344 -14.55 -10.26 -25.50
N VAL A 345 -13.47 -11.03 -25.62
CA VAL A 345 -13.23 -11.91 -26.77
C VAL A 345 -14.21 -13.09 -26.79
N ILE A 346 -14.50 -13.72 -25.65
CA ILE A 346 -15.51 -14.78 -25.54
C ILE A 346 -16.93 -14.22 -25.81
N PHE A 347 -17.21 -12.98 -25.39
CA PHE A 347 -18.50 -12.31 -25.63
C PHE A 347 -18.91 -12.30 -27.11
N ASN A 348 -17.95 -12.26 -28.04
CA ASN A 348 -18.22 -12.28 -29.48
C ASN A 348 -18.36 -13.70 -30.08
N GLY A 349 -18.13 -14.76 -29.30
CA GLY A 349 -18.13 -16.14 -29.79
C GLY A 349 -19.06 -17.12 -29.05
N ASP A 350 -19.38 -16.88 -27.77
CA ASP A 350 -20.23 -17.76 -26.95
C ASP A 350 -20.81 -17.03 -25.71
N ALA A 351 -22.09 -16.65 -25.78
CA ALA A 351 -22.77 -15.94 -24.70
C ALA A 351 -22.98 -16.78 -23.43
N GLU A 352 -23.03 -18.11 -23.54
CA GLU A 352 -23.23 -19.02 -22.39
C GLU A 352 -21.96 -19.09 -21.55
N LYS A 353 -20.79 -19.34 -22.18
CA LYS A 353 -19.49 -19.34 -21.47
C LYS A 353 -19.15 -18.00 -20.84
N THR A 354 -19.60 -16.94 -21.47
CA THR A 354 -19.45 -15.60 -20.92
C THR A 354 -20.26 -15.44 -19.64
N ARG A 355 -21.50 -15.95 -19.61
CA ARG A 355 -22.34 -15.96 -18.41
C ARG A 355 -21.70 -16.80 -17.30
N GLU A 356 -21.07 -17.93 -17.64
CA GLU A 356 -20.33 -18.78 -16.70
C GLU A 356 -19.15 -18.05 -16.04
N ALA A 357 -18.47 -17.14 -16.74
CA ALA A 357 -17.37 -16.37 -16.16
C ALA A 357 -17.81 -15.50 -14.96
N PHE A 358 -19.07 -15.02 -14.94
CA PHE A 358 -19.61 -14.21 -13.83
C PHE A 358 -20.00 -15.03 -12.59
N TYR A 359 -19.82 -16.36 -12.61
CA TYR A 359 -19.81 -17.17 -11.40
C TYR A 359 -18.59 -16.92 -10.52
N TYR A 360 -17.53 -16.34 -11.09
CA TYR A 360 -16.27 -16.03 -10.43
C TYR A 360 -16.14 -14.53 -10.15
N GLU A 361 -15.29 -14.16 -9.19
CA GLU A 361 -15.10 -12.74 -8.84
C GLU A 361 -14.38 -11.93 -9.92
N LEU A 362 -13.54 -12.59 -10.73
CA LEU A 362 -12.71 -12.00 -11.78
C LEU A 362 -11.66 -11.01 -11.27
N THR A 363 -11.48 -10.95 -9.94
CA THR A 363 -10.51 -10.11 -9.26
C THR A 363 -9.86 -10.88 -8.10
N PRO A 364 -8.62 -10.51 -7.69
CA PRO A 364 -7.93 -11.13 -6.56
C PRO A 364 -8.71 -11.05 -5.23
N TYR A 365 -9.41 -9.93 -5.03
CA TYR A 365 -10.25 -9.68 -3.87
C TYR A 365 -11.67 -9.38 -4.33
N PRO A 366 -12.72 -9.79 -3.61
CA PRO A 366 -14.09 -9.43 -3.95
C PRO A 366 -14.32 -7.94 -3.70
N LEU A 367 -14.17 -7.13 -4.75
CA LEU A 367 -14.10 -5.67 -4.62
C LEU A 367 -15.42 -5.02 -4.16
N SER A 368 -16.53 -5.76 -4.17
CA SER A 368 -17.81 -5.32 -3.61
C SER A 368 -17.80 -5.24 -2.08
N LEU A 369 -16.98 -6.04 -1.40
CA LEU A 369 -16.89 -6.13 0.07
C LEU A 369 -15.49 -5.83 0.62
N PHE A 370 -14.46 -5.92 -0.22
CA PHE A 370 -13.06 -5.68 0.14
C PHE A 370 -12.47 -4.56 -0.72
N ASN A 371 -11.48 -3.84 -0.20
CA ASN A 371 -10.72 -2.87 -0.99
C ASN A 371 -9.60 -3.57 -1.79
N GLU A 372 -8.87 -2.80 -2.59
CA GLU A 372 -7.76 -3.30 -3.42
C GLU A 372 -6.58 -3.88 -2.62
N LYS A 373 -6.52 -3.60 -1.31
CA LYS A 373 -5.54 -4.17 -0.38
C LYS A 373 -6.02 -5.47 0.29
N GLY A 374 -7.19 -5.99 -0.08
CA GLY A 374 -7.81 -7.14 0.58
C GLY A 374 -8.36 -6.83 1.99
N GLN A 375 -8.53 -5.56 2.36
CA GLN A 375 -9.11 -5.19 3.65
C GLN A 375 -10.64 -5.06 3.53
N MET A 376 -11.38 -5.48 4.56
CA MET A 376 -12.84 -5.28 4.61
C MET A 376 -13.16 -3.79 4.45
N ARG A 377 -14.07 -3.46 3.53
CA ARG A 377 -14.48 -2.06 3.33
C ARG A 377 -15.12 -1.53 4.59
N LYS A 378 -14.88 -0.25 4.89
CA LYS A 378 -15.43 0.44 6.06
C LYS A 378 -16.52 1.43 5.66
N THR A 379 -17.52 1.59 6.53
CA THR A 379 -18.51 2.67 6.43
C THR A 379 -18.29 3.70 7.54
N GLN A 380 -18.66 4.95 7.28
CA GLN A 380 -18.68 5.98 8.31
C GLN A 380 -19.91 5.78 9.22
N LYS A 381 -19.75 4.98 10.28
CA LYS A 381 -20.82 4.60 11.22
C LYS A 381 -21.60 5.79 11.79
N SER A 382 -20.92 6.90 12.10
CA SER A 382 -21.51 8.11 12.67
C SER A 382 -22.59 8.77 11.81
N LYS A 383 -22.67 8.46 10.50
CA LYS A 383 -23.74 8.91 9.60
C LYS A 383 -25.12 8.32 9.94
N LEU A 384 -25.21 7.38 10.87
CA LEU A 384 -26.46 6.83 11.37
C LEU A 384 -27.14 7.70 12.44
N TYR A 385 -26.40 8.50 13.22
CA TYR A 385 -26.98 9.34 14.28
C TYR A 385 -28.19 10.20 13.84
N PRO A 386 -28.19 10.82 12.64
CA PRO A 386 -29.34 11.60 12.17
C PRO A 386 -30.64 10.82 11.98
N LEU A 387 -30.61 9.48 11.98
CA LEU A 387 -31.82 8.65 11.92
C LEU A 387 -32.53 8.55 13.28
N PHE A 388 -31.82 8.86 14.38
CA PHE A 388 -32.34 8.71 15.72
C PHE A 388 -32.79 10.06 16.28
N LYS A 389 -34.02 10.11 16.78
CA LYS A 389 -34.56 11.27 17.51
C LYS A 389 -33.87 11.44 18.87
N THR A 390 -33.45 12.66 19.19
CA THR A 390 -32.91 13.03 20.49
C THR A 390 -34.03 13.23 21.52
N SER A 391 -33.71 12.97 22.78
CA SER A 391 -34.63 13.08 23.91
C SER A 391 -34.49 14.42 24.60
N ASN A 392 -35.63 15.02 24.99
CA ASN A 392 -35.68 16.32 25.66
C ASN A 392 -35.16 16.30 27.12
N ARG A 393 -34.87 15.11 27.67
CA ARG A 393 -34.40 14.94 29.07
C ARG A 393 -32.97 15.42 29.30
N LEU A 394 -32.23 15.83 28.27
CA LEU A 394 -30.84 16.30 28.42
C LEU A 394 -30.66 17.37 29.54
N LEU A 395 -31.65 18.25 29.71
CA LEU A 395 -31.65 19.32 30.73
C LEU A 395 -31.94 18.83 32.16
N ALA A 396 -32.33 17.56 32.32
CA ALA A 396 -32.75 16.95 33.59
C ALA A 396 -31.86 15.77 34.01
N LEU A 397 -30.71 15.57 33.38
CA LEU A 397 -29.69 14.64 33.87
C LEU A 397 -29.18 15.13 35.23
N GLN A 398 -29.19 14.26 36.23
CA GLN A 398 -28.76 14.60 37.59
C GLN A 398 -27.58 13.74 38.04
N THR A 399 -26.86 14.22 39.04
CA THR A 399 -25.80 13.45 39.74
C THR A 399 -26.34 12.24 40.51
N SER A 400 -27.66 12.16 40.67
CA SER A 400 -28.39 11.03 41.25
C SER A 400 -28.69 9.91 40.25
N ASP A 401 -28.47 10.11 38.94
CA ASP A 401 -28.64 9.04 37.94
C ASP A 401 -27.51 7.99 38.06
N ILE A 402 -27.68 6.81 37.45
CA ILE A 402 -26.63 5.79 37.32
C ILE A 402 -26.01 5.90 35.94
N TYR A 403 -24.69 5.88 35.86
CA TYR A 403 -23.97 5.94 34.58
C TYR A 403 -23.14 4.68 34.35
N VAL A 404 -23.29 4.11 33.15
CA VAL A 404 -22.39 3.05 32.66
C VAL A 404 -21.55 3.66 31.55
N ILE A 405 -20.24 3.77 31.75
CA ILE A 405 -19.34 4.50 30.85
C ILE A 405 -18.57 3.52 29.99
N ASP A 406 -18.57 3.77 28.68
CA ASP A 406 -17.62 3.18 27.73
C ASP A 406 -16.20 3.62 28.09
N GLY A 407 -15.40 2.67 28.58
CA GLY A 407 -14.01 2.88 28.97
C GLY A 407 -13.12 3.24 27.79
N GLY A 408 -13.38 2.70 26.61
CA GLY A 408 -12.66 3.06 25.38
C GLY A 408 -12.87 4.53 25.00
N TRP A 409 -14.11 5.02 25.09
CA TRP A 409 -14.41 6.44 24.96
C TRP A 409 -13.74 7.27 26.06
N LEU A 410 -13.84 6.84 27.32
CA LEU A 410 -13.28 7.56 28.47
C LEU A 410 -11.77 7.76 28.33
N LEU A 411 -11.03 6.75 27.86
CA LEU A 411 -9.59 6.82 27.61
C LEU A 411 -9.20 8.00 26.73
N HIS A 412 -10.05 8.38 25.77
CA HIS A 412 -9.84 9.51 24.87
C HIS A 412 -10.50 10.82 25.35
N ALA A 413 -11.49 10.76 26.25
CA ALA A 413 -12.20 11.93 26.76
C ALA A 413 -11.33 12.80 27.70
N VAL A 414 -10.38 12.18 28.40
CA VAL A 414 -9.47 12.86 29.34
C VAL A 414 -8.16 13.17 28.64
N VAL A 415 -7.77 14.45 28.60
CA VAL A 415 -6.53 14.90 27.96
C VAL A 415 -5.36 14.82 28.94
N TRP A 416 -4.25 14.24 28.50
CA TRP A 416 -3.05 14.08 29.34
C TRP A 416 -2.14 15.31 29.25
N PRO A 417 -1.83 15.99 30.37
CA PRO A 417 -0.82 17.04 30.39
C PRO A 417 0.59 16.47 30.15
N HIS A 418 1.49 17.27 29.58
CA HIS A 418 2.88 16.86 29.39
C HIS A 418 3.61 16.71 30.73
N SER A 419 4.52 15.72 30.80
CA SER A 419 5.48 15.55 31.90
C SER A 419 4.87 15.35 33.28
N GLN A 420 3.74 14.62 33.37
CA GLN A 420 3.14 14.22 34.64
C GLN A 420 3.37 12.73 34.94
N LYS A 421 3.29 12.38 36.23
CA LYS A 421 3.27 10.98 36.67
C LYS A 421 1.93 10.31 36.29
N PHE A 422 1.94 9.00 36.05
CA PHE A 422 0.69 8.25 35.77
C PHE A 422 -0.33 8.37 36.90
N LYS A 423 0.08 8.46 38.17
CA LYS A 423 -0.83 8.72 39.30
C LYS A 423 -1.61 10.03 39.14
N GLU A 424 -0.97 11.09 38.65
CA GLU A 424 -1.66 12.36 38.39
C GLU A 424 -2.62 12.22 37.20
N VAL A 425 -2.24 11.46 36.17
CA VAL A 425 -3.16 11.11 35.07
C VAL A 425 -4.39 10.36 35.60
N PHE A 426 -4.23 9.35 36.47
CA PHE A 426 -5.36 8.63 37.06
C PHE A 426 -6.28 9.52 37.89
N LYS A 427 -5.71 10.49 38.63
CA LYS A 427 -6.51 11.53 39.32
C LYS A 427 -7.33 12.38 38.36
N LEU A 428 -6.81 12.68 37.16
CA LEU A 428 -7.58 13.40 36.13
C LEU A 428 -8.79 12.59 35.67
N TYR A 429 -8.64 11.28 35.46
CA TYR A 429 -9.77 10.40 35.13
C TYR A 429 -10.82 10.37 36.24
N LEU A 430 -10.40 10.16 37.50
CA LEU A 430 -11.30 10.17 38.65
C LEU A 430 -12.05 11.51 38.79
N SER A 431 -11.32 12.62 38.66
CA SER A 431 -11.89 13.97 38.75
C SER A 431 -12.89 14.24 37.62
N TYR A 432 -12.58 13.78 36.41
CA TYR A 432 -13.47 13.88 35.25
C TYR A 432 -14.77 13.11 35.50
N ILE A 433 -14.68 11.86 35.96
CA ILE A 433 -15.85 11.01 36.25
C ILE A 433 -16.73 11.67 37.30
N ILE A 434 -16.16 12.07 38.44
CA ILE A 434 -16.94 12.66 39.55
C ILE A 434 -17.59 13.97 39.12
N LYS A 435 -16.86 14.83 38.41
CA LYS A 435 -17.37 16.13 37.95
C LYS A 435 -18.56 16.00 37.00
N HIS A 436 -18.51 15.04 36.08
CA HIS A 436 -19.52 14.92 35.02
C HIS A 436 -20.66 13.94 35.35
N PHE A 437 -20.41 12.92 36.16
CA PHE A 437 -21.35 11.81 36.37
C PHE A 437 -21.60 11.48 37.85
N GLY A 438 -20.88 12.09 38.78
CA GLY A 438 -20.97 11.78 40.20
C GLY A 438 -20.28 10.45 40.56
N ARG A 439 -20.75 9.78 41.63
CA ARG A 439 -20.12 8.55 42.15
C ARG A 439 -20.84 7.26 41.77
N ARG A 440 -22.08 7.33 41.28
CA ARG A 440 -22.88 6.16 40.86
C ARG A 440 -22.53 5.77 39.44
N VAL A 441 -21.29 5.30 39.27
CA VAL A 441 -20.68 5.05 37.96
C VAL A 441 -20.10 3.65 37.92
N THR A 442 -20.32 2.97 36.79
CA THR A 442 -19.60 1.77 36.41
C THR A 442 -18.87 2.01 35.08
N VAL A 443 -17.55 1.90 35.08
CA VAL A 443 -16.74 2.03 33.84
C VAL A 443 -16.46 0.63 33.30
N VAL A 444 -16.73 0.40 32.01
CA VAL A 444 -16.47 -0.89 31.37
C VAL A 444 -15.41 -0.73 30.28
N PHE A 445 -14.27 -1.39 30.44
CA PHE A 445 -13.17 -1.34 29.49
C PHE A 445 -13.16 -2.56 28.55
N ASP A 446 -12.60 -2.37 27.36
CA ASP A 446 -12.27 -3.47 26.44
C ASP A 446 -11.19 -4.40 27.02
N GLY A 447 -11.24 -5.66 26.60
CA GLY A 447 -10.22 -6.66 26.88
C GLY A 447 -9.08 -6.63 25.87
N TYR A 448 -7.84 -6.59 26.39
CA TYR A 448 -6.63 -6.53 25.55
C TYR A 448 -5.74 -7.79 25.68
N ASN A 449 -6.26 -8.89 26.22
CA ASN A 449 -5.48 -10.11 26.44
C ASN A 449 -4.93 -10.66 25.09
N ASN A 450 -3.63 -10.89 25.01
CA ASN A 450 -2.95 -11.42 23.83
C ASN A 450 -3.16 -12.94 23.65
N GLU A 451 -3.58 -13.66 24.71
CA GLU A 451 -3.84 -15.10 24.65
C GLU A 451 -5.19 -15.41 23.98
N TYR A 452 -6.12 -14.46 24.00
CA TYR A 452 -7.42 -14.60 23.36
C TYR A 452 -7.40 -13.98 21.95
N ILE A 453 -7.59 -14.83 20.93
CA ILE A 453 -7.64 -14.40 19.52
C ILE A 453 -9.10 -14.38 19.05
N GLY A 454 -9.77 -13.26 19.25
CA GLY A 454 -11.12 -13.01 18.74
C GLY A 454 -11.14 -12.19 17.44
N VAL A 455 -12.36 -11.86 16.96
CA VAL A 455 -12.55 -11.22 15.65
C VAL A 455 -12.06 -9.77 15.60
N LYS A 456 -11.90 -9.10 16.76
CA LYS A 456 -11.33 -7.74 16.81
C LYS A 456 -9.82 -7.75 16.58
N SER A 457 -9.15 -8.90 16.63
CA SER A 457 -7.73 -9.03 16.23
C SER A 457 -7.48 -8.52 14.81
N TYR A 458 -8.40 -8.77 13.87
CA TYR A 458 -8.33 -8.27 12.50
C TYR A 458 -8.44 -6.74 12.41
N GLU A 459 -9.39 -6.16 13.15
CA GLU A 459 -9.59 -4.70 13.18
C GLU A 459 -8.37 -4.01 13.81
N ARG A 460 -7.81 -4.61 14.86
CA ARG A 460 -6.55 -4.17 15.49
C ARG A 460 -5.40 -4.22 14.50
N TYR A 461 -5.27 -5.29 13.71
CA TYR A 461 -4.27 -5.41 12.64
C TYR A 461 -4.41 -4.28 11.61
N CYS A 462 -5.63 -4.04 11.11
CA CYS A 462 -5.88 -2.97 10.12
C CYS A 462 -5.49 -1.57 10.66
N ARG A 463 -5.63 -1.35 11.97
CA ARG A 463 -5.23 -0.07 12.62
C ARG A 463 -3.72 0.06 12.83
N ARG A 464 -2.99 -1.05 13.03
CA ARG A 464 -1.52 -1.05 13.24
C ARG A 464 -0.72 -0.56 12.04
N GLU A 465 -1.27 -0.61 10.83
CA GLU A 465 -0.66 0.03 9.64
C GLU A 465 -0.48 1.56 9.81
N LYS A 466 -1.12 2.17 10.82
CA LYS A 466 -1.01 3.61 11.14
C LYS A 466 -0.30 3.80 12.49
N ASN A 467 1.04 3.87 12.46
CA ASN A 467 1.91 4.31 13.58
C ASN A 467 1.69 3.62 14.95
N VAL A 468 2.40 2.52 15.20
CA VAL A 468 2.46 1.88 16.52
C VAL A 468 3.44 2.64 17.44
N GLY A 469 2.98 3.05 18.63
CA GLY A 469 3.86 3.57 19.68
C GLY A 469 4.77 2.50 20.28
N ALA A 470 5.92 2.89 20.85
CA ALA A 470 6.80 1.97 21.55
C ALA A 470 6.12 1.40 22.81
N ASP A 471 6.48 0.17 23.21
CA ASP A 471 6.09 -0.37 24.51
C ASP A 471 6.70 0.49 25.63
N ILE A 472 5.90 0.81 26.65
CA ILE A 472 6.35 1.53 27.84
C ILE A 472 6.04 0.70 29.07
N ASP A 473 7.06 0.57 29.91
CA ASP A 473 6.91 0.07 31.27
C ASP A 473 6.31 1.18 32.16
N ILE A 474 5.07 0.99 32.61
CA ILE A 474 4.28 1.98 33.36
C ILE A 474 4.09 1.59 34.82
N SER A 475 4.05 2.59 35.70
CA SER A 475 3.66 2.47 37.12
C SER A 475 3.19 3.84 37.62
N GLU A 476 2.47 3.89 38.74
CA GLU A 476 1.93 5.14 39.31
C GLU A 476 2.97 6.27 39.42
N ASP A 477 4.21 5.93 39.82
CA ASP A 477 5.29 6.89 40.04
C ASP A 477 6.08 7.30 38.80
N LYS A 478 5.88 6.62 37.67
CA LYS A 478 6.60 6.91 36.42
C LYS A 478 5.97 8.06 35.66
N MET A 479 6.81 8.80 34.93
CA MET A 479 6.40 9.90 34.09
C MET A 479 5.83 9.41 32.75
N VAL A 480 4.84 10.11 32.22
CA VAL A 480 4.35 9.93 30.85
C VAL A 480 5.41 10.43 29.87
N THR A 481 6.03 9.50 29.13
CA THR A 481 7.16 9.79 28.21
C THR A 481 6.74 9.98 26.75
N MET A 482 5.45 9.78 26.42
CA MET A 482 4.96 9.93 25.05
C MET A 482 3.56 10.53 24.98
N ASN A 483 3.18 11.03 23.81
CA ASN A 483 1.84 11.55 23.54
C ASN A 483 0.77 10.45 23.71
N GLN A 484 -0.35 10.80 24.36
CA GLN A 484 -1.52 9.94 24.58
C GLN A 484 -1.98 9.17 23.34
N THR A 485 -2.07 9.81 22.18
CA THR A 485 -2.54 9.16 20.93
C THR A 485 -1.57 8.06 20.48
N LYS A 486 -0.27 8.29 20.61
CA LYS A 486 0.78 7.32 20.30
C LYS A 486 0.85 6.22 21.36
N PHE A 487 0.61 6.56 22.63
CA PHE A 487 0.53 5.60 23.73
C PHE A 487 -0.63 4.62 23.53
N LEU A 488 -1.83 5.15 23.29
CA LEU A 488 -3.06 4.38 23.11
C LEU A 488 -3.13 3.67 21.74
N SER A 489 -2.18 3.89 20.82
CA SER A 489 -2.10 3.07 19.60
C SER A 489 -1.45 1.71 19.85
N ASN A 490 -0.66 1.57 20.92
CA ASN A 490 -0.02 0.33 21.34
C ASN A 490 -0.96 -0.49 22.25
N ILE A 491 -1.06 -1.80 21.98
CA ILE A 491 -1.99 -2.70 22.71
C ILE A 491 -1.44 -3.10 24.08
N SER A 492 -0.14 -3.40 24.19
CA SER A 492 0.52 -3.71 25.46
C SER A 492 0.39 -2.53 26.44
N ASN A 493 0.59 -1.31 25.94
CA ASN A 493 0.42 -0.09 26.72
C ASN A 493 -1.02 0.11 27.20
N LYS A 494 -2.01 -0.16 26.33
CA LYS A 494 -3.43 -0.07 26.69
C LYS A 494 -3.82 -1.08 27.75
N LEU A 495 -3.39 -2.33 27.62
CA LEU A 495 -3.64 -3.38 28.60
C LEU A 495 -3.14 -2.95 29.98
N ASN A 496 -1.84 -2.65 30.08
CA ASN A 496 -1.23 -2.27 31.36
C ASN A 496 -1.89 -1.01 31.95
N PHE A 497 -2.24 -0.03 31.10
CA PHE A 497 -2.83 1.23 31.55
C PHE A 497 -4.25 1.03 32.07
N VAL A 498 -5.06 0.23 31.38
CA VAL A 498 -6.43 -0.10 31.81
C VAL A 498 -6.41 -0.86 33.12
N ASP A 499 -5.50 -1.82 33.29
CA ASP A 499 -5.38 -2.59 34.54
C ASP A 499 -5.06 -1.67 35.73
N LEU A 500 -4.08 -0.78 35.58
CA LEU A 500 -3.70 0.17 36.64
C LEU A 500 -4.80 1.21 36.90
N LEU A 501 -5.41 1.76 35.85
CA LEU A 501 -6.49 2.74 36.00
C LEU A 501 -7.73 2.11 36.64
N SER A 502 -8.10 0.89 36.25
CA SER A 502 -9.21 0.12 36.82
C SER A 502 -9.02 -0.06 38.32
N LYS A 503 -7.86 -0.56 38.75
CA LYS A 503 -7.51 -0.69 40.17
C LYS A 503 -7.59 0.63 40.92
N TYR A 504 -7.02 1.70 40.35
CA TYR A 504 -7.04 3.03 40.96
C TYR A 504 -8.48 3.56 41.13
N LEU A 505 -9.35 3.35 40.14
CA LEU A 505 -10.76 3.77 40.21
C LEU A 505 -11.54 2.99 41.28
N GLU A 506 -11.30 1.68 41.40
CA GLU A 506 -11.93 0.84 42.42
C GLU A 506 -11.52 1.22 43.84
N GLU A 507 -10.22 1.47 44.08
CA GLU A 507 -9.71 2.00 45.35
C GLU A 507 -10.36 3.34 45.72
N ASN A 508 -10.84 4.10 44.73
CA ASN A 508 -11.54 5.36 44.89
C ASN A 508 -13.07 5.24 44.79
N ASN A 509 -13.64 4.04 45.01
CA ASN A 509 -15.08 3.76 45.02
C ASN A 509 -15.80 4.05 43.69
N ILE A 510 -15.14 3.83 42.56
CA ILE A 510 -15.77 3.78 41.24
C ILE A 510 -15.68 2.34 40.73
N HIS A 511 -16.82 1.71 40.44
CA HIS A 511 -16.84 0.32 40.00
C HIS A 511 -16.27 0.22 38.58
N THR A 512 -15.43 -0.79 38.32
CA THR A 512 -14.95 -1.07 36.97
C THR A 512 -15.24 -2.52 36.54
N LYS A 513 -15.33 -2.77 35.23
CA LYS A 513 -15.39 -4.10 34.63
C LYS A 513 -14.46 -4.11 33.41
N ILE A 514 -13.75 -5.20 33.18
CA ILE A 514 -12.92 -5.40 31.98
C ILE A 514 -13.51 -6.57 31.20
N SER A 515 -13.79 -6.38 29.91
CA SER A 515 -14.30 -7.45 29.05
C SER A 515 -13.17 -8.41 28.61
N GLU A 516 -13.52 -9.56 28.03
CA GLU A 516 -12.52 -10.48 27.47
C GLU A 516 -11.93 -9.96 26.15
N GLU A 517 -12.75 -9.30 25.32
CA GLU A 517 -12.32 -8.68 24.07
C GLU A 517 -13.01 -7.34 23.80
N ASP A 518 -14.31 -7.34 23.52
CA ASP A 518 -15.10 -6.15 23.15
C ASP A 518 -16.07 -5.79 24.28
N ALA A 519 -16.06 -4.54 24.74
CA ALA A 519 -16.89 -4.11 25.88
C ALA A 519 -18.35 -3.84 25.53
N ASP A 520 -18.70 -3.68 24.25
CA ASP A 520 -20.02 -3.21 23.80
C ASP A 520 -21.20 -3.96 24.44
N THR A 521 -21.20 -5.30 24.40
CA THR A 521 -22.29 -6.11 24.99
C THR A 521 -22.26 -6.09 26.52
N VAL A 522 -21.09 -5.99 27.13
CA VAL A 522 -20.90 -5.93 28.58
C VAL A 522 -21.42 -4.59 29.14
N ILE A 523 -21.20 -3.50 28.42
CA ILE A 523 -21.74 -2.16 28.72
C ILE A 523 -23.27 -2.22 28.77
N ILE A 524 -23.90 -2.75 27.73
CA ILE A 524 -25.38 -2.79 27.64
C ILE A 524 -25.99 -3.71 28.69
N ARG A 525 -25.43 -4.90 28.88
CA ARG A 525 -25.88 -5.84 29.91
C ARG A 525 -25.75 -5.24 31.31
N THR A 526 -24.63 -4.58 31.62
CA THR A 526 -24.43 -3.90 32.90
C THR A 526 -25.47 -2.79 33.11
N ALA A 527 -25.81 -2.03 32.07
CA ALA A 527 -26.86 -1.01 32.15
C ALA A 527 -28.24 -1.61 32.43
N ILE A 528 -28.57 -2.75 31.83
CA ILE A 528 -29.83 -3.47 32.06
C ILE A 528 -29.87 -4.02 33.50
N GLU A 529 -28.82 -4.72 33.95
CA GLU A 529 -28.71 -5.25 35.32
C GLU A 529 -28.89 -4.15 36.38
N LEU A 530 -28.24 -3.00 36.18
CA LEU A 530 -28.36 -1.85 37.09
C LEU A 530 -29.76 -1.23 37.05
N LYS A 531 -30.42 -1.26 35.89
CA LYS A 531 -31.77 -0.72 35.74
C LYS A 531 -32.83 -1.63 36.35
N ASP A 532 -32.65 -2.94 36.28
CA ASP A 532 -33.58 -3.92 36.84
C ASP A 532 -33.45 -4.02 38.37
N SER A 533 -32.26 -3.77 38.90
CA SER A 533 -31.98 -3.72 40.34
C SER A 533 -32.27 -2.38 41.02
N ASN A 534 -32.55 -1.31 40.26
CA ASN A 534 -32.77 0.02 40.80
C ASN A 534 -33.91 0.79 40.11
N GLU A 535 -34.70 1.54 40.89
CA GLU A 535 -35.74 2.40 40.32
C GLU A 535 -35.16 3.64 39.60
N SER A 536 -33.90 3.97 39.85
CA SER A 536 -33.20 5.11 39.27
C SER A 536 -33.08 5.05 37.74
N PHE A 537 -32.86 6.20 37.11
CA PHE A 537 -32.54 6.26 35.69
C PHE A 537 -31.10 5.78 35.45
N VAL A 538 -30.92 5.03 34.36
CA VAL A 538 -29.62 4.53 33.92
C VAL A 538 -29.29 5.13 32.56
N SER A 539 -28.06 5.63 32.40
CA SER A 539 -27.55 6.17 31.14
C SER A 539 -26.23 5.49 30.75
N VAL A 540 -26.16 4.99 29.52
CA VAL A 540 -24.91 4.52 28.90
C VAL A 540 -24.20 5.71 28.28
N VAL A 541 -22.96 5.97 28.65
CA VAL A 541 -22.16 7.09 28.14
C VAL A 541 -21.14 6.57 27.14
N GLY A 542 -21.15 7.13 25.93
CA GLY A 542 -20.23 6.76 24.87
C GLY A 542 -20.56 7.46 23.55
N ASN A 543 -19.69 7.29 22.56
CA ASN A 543 -19.83 7.92 21.25
C ASN A 543 -19.91 6.92 20.08
N ASP A 544 -19.78 5.61 20.35
CA ASP A 544 -20.01 4.60 19.32
C ASP A 544 -21.52 4.39 19.11
N ILE A 545 -21.93 4.29 17.84
CA ILE A 545 -23.31 4.01 17.48
C ILE A 545 -23.69 2.56 17.80
N ASP A 546 -22.71 1.67 17.85
CA ASP A 546 -22.91 0.25 18.13
C ASP A 546 -23.63 0.07 19.48
N LEU A 547 -23.24 0.87 20.49
CA LEU A 547 -23.91 0.92 21.80
C LEU A 547 -25.39 1.34 21.71
N LEU A 548 -25.72 2.36 20.91
CA LEU A 548 -27.12 2.79 20.75
C LEU A 548 -27.95 1.71 20.05
N ILE A 549 -27.40 1.05 19.04
CA ILE A 549 -28.08 -0.01 18.28
C ILE A 549 -28.32 -1.23 19.19
N LEU A 550 -27.31 -1.62 19.97
CA LEU A 550 -27.44 -2.69 20.95
C LEU A 550 -28.45 -2.33 22.05
N LEU A 551 -28.45 -1.08 22.52
CA LEU A 551 -29.41 -0.63 23.53
C LEU A 551 -30.85 -0.73 23.03
N ILE A 552 -31.13 -0.29 21.79
CA ILE A 552 -32.46 -0.42 21.16
C ILE A 552 -32.85 -1.91 21.03
N THR A 553 -31.89 -2.76 20.69
CA THR A 553 -32.12 -4.21 20.49
C THR A 553 -32.37 -4.96 21.80
N HIS A 554 -31.71 -4.61 22.90
CA HIS A 554 -31.81 -5.36 24.16
C HIS A 554 -32.88 -4.82 25.13
N CYS A 555 -33.31 -3.56 24.98
CA CYS A 555 -34.31 -2.94 25.86
C CYS A 555 -35.76 -3.08 25.37
N ILE A 556 -36.04 -4.07 24.52
CA ILE A 556 -37.35 -4.30 23.91
C ILE A 556 -38.37 -4.66 24.98
N GLY A 557 -39.45 -3.87 25.10
CA GLY A 557 -40.49 -4.11 26.10
C GLY A 557 -40.07 -3.91 27.56
N GLY A 558 -38.77 -3.82 27.84
CA GLY A 558 -38.16 -3.66 29.16
C GLY A 558 -37.99 -2.20 29.59
N ASN A 559 -37.18 -1.98 30.62
CA ASN A 559 -36.98 -0.68 31.25
C ASN A 559 -36.38 0.39 30.31
N LYS A 560 -36.73 1.66 30.54
CA LYS A 560 -36.22 2.79 29.74
C LYS A 560 -34.78 3.10 30.17
N ILE A 561 -33.84 2.96 29.24
CA ILE A 561 -32.42 3.29 29.41
C ILE A 561 -32.05 4.36 28.38
N TYR A 562 -31.14 5.25 28.75
CA TYR A 562 -30.69 6.33 27.88
C TYR A 562 -29.28 6.07 27.35
N PHE A 563 -28.99 6.56 26.15
CA PHE A 563 -27.65 6.64 25.59
C PHE A 563 -27.24 8.11 25.53
N TYR A 564 -26.16 8.45 26.24
CA TYR A 564 -25.65 9.79 26.40
C TYR A 564 -24.37 10.00 25.60
N LYS A 565 -24.51 10.73 24.50
CA LYS A 565 -23.43 11.07 23.58
C LYS A 565 -22.85 12.42 23.94
N MET A 566 -21.60 12.44 24.39
CA MET A 566 -20.89 13.65 24.79
C MET A 566 -19.95 14.11 23.68
N SER A 567 -19.94 15.40 23.39
CA SER A 567 -19.07 15.97 22.36
C SER A 567 -18.35 17.20 22.92
N PRO A 568 -17.00 17.26 22.85
CA PRO A 568 -16.26 18.42 23.36
C PRO A 568 -16.63 19.73 22.67
N ASN A 569 -16.91 19.65 21.35
CA ASN A 569 -17.10 20.82 20.48
C ASN A 569 -18.53 20.95 19.94
N LYS A 570 -19.47 20.09 20.37
CA LYS A 570 -20.87 20.09 19.91
C LYS A 570 -21.81 19.91 21.10
N LYS A 571 -23.09 20.23 20.91
CA LYS A 571 -24.12 19.99 21.92
C LYS A 571 -24.17 18.49 22.26
N ASN A 572 -24.18 18.16 23.54
CA ASN A 572 -24.39 16.80 24.00
C ASN A 572 -25.79 16.32 23.56
N GLU A 573 -25.90 15.04 23.24
CA GLU A 573 -27.13 14.45 22.72
C GLU A 573 -27.52 13.27 23.60
N LEU A 574 -28.83 13.15 23.89
CA LEU A 574 -29.37 12.05 24.67
C LEU A 574 -30.36 11.29 23.79
N TYR A 575 -30.26 9.98 23.77
CA TYR A 575 -31.16 9.10 23.03
C TYR A 575 -31.83 8.14 24.00
N SER A 576 -33.07 7.75 23.70
CA SER A 576 -33.87 6.85 24.54
C SER A 576 -34.03 5.53 23.81
N SER A 577 -33.80 4.42 24.51
CA SER A 577 -33.99 3.07 23.95
C SER A 577 -35.42 2.82 23.45
N ARG A 578 -36.41 3.59 23.93
CA ARG A 578 -37.83 3.42 23.59
C ARG A 578 -38.34 4.32 22.47
N ASP A 579 -37.62 5.39 22.10
CA ASP A 579 -38.12 6.38 21.14
C ASP A 579 -37.98 5.87 19.69
N HIS A 580 -37.31 4.73 19.50
CA HIS A 580 -36.98 4.12 18.21
C HIS A 580 -37.48 2.67 18.05
N LYS A 581 -38.51 2.27 18.81
CA LYS A 581 -39.09 0.89 18.78
C LYS A 581 -39.44 0.37 17.38
N HIS A 582 -39.76 1.23 16.44
CA HIS A 582 -40.07 0.84 15.05
C HIS A 582 -38.85 0.28 14.29
N LEU A 583 -37.62 0.64 14.69
CA LEU A 583 -36.37 0.18 14.06
C LEU A 583 -35.88 -1.17 14.61
N GLU A 584 -36.33 -1.54 15.79
CA GLU A 584 -35.94 -2.72 16.56
C GLU A 584 -35.89 -4.02 15.73
N LYS A 585 -36.92 -4.24 14.91
CA LYS A 585 -37.13 -5.46 14.14
C LYS A 585 -36.00 -5.77 13.15
N TYR A 586 -35.21 -4.77 12.77
CA TYR A 586 -34.24 -4.89 11.68
C TYR A 586 -32.94 -4.11 11.86
N ILE A 587 -32.83 -3.20 12.84
CA ILE A 587 -31.68 -2.30 12.96
C ILE A 587 -30.37 -3.05 13.24
N LEU A 588 -30.40 -4.09 14.08
CA LEU A 588 -29.22 -4.91 14.38
C LEU A 588 -28.71 -5.60 13.10
N PHE A 589 -29.62 -6.24 12.37
CA PHE A 589 -29.31 -6.88 11.09
C PHE A 589 -28.80 -5.87 10.07
N ALA A 590 -29.50 -4.75 9.87
CA ALA A 590 -29.13 -3.73 8.91
C ALA A 590 -27.72 -3.18 9.19
N HIS A 591 -27.38 -2.99 10.46
CA HIS A 591 -26.08 -2.50 10.89
C HIS A 591 -24.95 -3.50 10.65
N ALA A 592 -25.17 -4.78 10.95
CA ALA A 592 -24.23 -5.87 10.69
C ALA A 592 -24.07 -6.14 9.19
N PHE A 593 -25.16 -6.22 8.43
CA PHE A 593 -25.16 -6.58 7.01
C PHE A 593 -24.51 -5.51 6.12
N ALA A 594 -24.76 -4.23 6.41
CA ALA A 594 -24.13 -3.11 5.70
C ALA A 594 -22.73 -2.74 6.21
N GLY A 595 -22.16 -3.52 7.13
CA GLY A 595 -20.77 -3.44 7.57
C GLY A 595 -20.56 -2.76 8.92
N CYS A 596 -20.01 -3.49 9.88
CA CYS A 596 -19.57 -3.01 11.19
C CYS A 596 -18.06 -3.25 11.39
N ASP A 597 -17.56 -3.44 12.61
CA ASP A 597 -16.13 -3.68 12.83
C ASP A 597 -15.68 -5.04 12.27
N SER A 598 -16.53 -6.06 12.39
CA SER A 598 -16.27 -7.45 12.03
C SER A 598 -16.89 -7.89 10.71
N THR A 599 -17.62 -7.00 10.01
CA THR A 599 -18.26 -7.29 8.73
C THR A 599 -17.96 -6.20 7.70
N SER A 600 -17.92 -6.58 6.43
CA SER A 600 -17.61 -5.65 5.34
C SER A 600 -18.75 -4.68 5.05
N ALA A 601 -18.39 -3.43 4.75
CA ALA A 601 -19.25 -2.52 4.03
C ALA A 601 -19.46 -2.98 2.58
N ILE A 602 -20.64 -2.72 2.03
CA ILE A 602 -20.95 -3.00 0.63
C ILE A 602 -20.64 -1.75 -0.21
N TYR A 603 -19.88 -1.92 -1.29
CA TYR A 603 -19.46 -0.82 -2.15
C TYR A 603 -20.66 -0.04 -2.69
N ASN A 604 -20.65 1.29 -2.53
CA ASN A 604 -21.73 2.20 -2.91
C ASN A 604 -23.12 1.86 -2.34
N LYS A 605 -23.23 1.03 -1.30
CA LYS A 605 -24.49 0.78 -0.59
C LYS A 605 -24.35 1.20 0.88
N GLY A 606 -24.77 2.42 1.18
CA GLY A 606 -24.66 2.98 2.53
C GLY A 606 -25.67 2.38 3.51
N LYS A 607 -25.39 2.42 4.82
CA LYS A 607 -26.30 1.88 5.86
C LYS A 607 -27.73 2.42 5.79
N LYS A 608 -27.91 3.67 5.37
CA LYS A 608 -29.25 4.27 5.18
C LYS A 608 -30.07 3.53 4.12
N SER A 609 -29.45 3.02 3.05
CA SER A 609 -30.20 2.37 1.97
C SER A 609 -30.85 1.07 2.43
N ILE A 610 -30.14 0.25 3.22
CA ILE A 610 -30.70 -0.98 3.76
C ILE A 610 -31.77 -0.70 4.83
N ILE A 611 -31.57 0.32 5.67
CA ILE A 611 -32.58 0.71 6.67
C ILE A 611 -33.86 1.16 5.98
N THR A 612 -33.77 2.05 4.99
CA THR A 612 -34.95 2.51 4.23
C THR A 612 -35.61 1.39 3.44
N LEU A 613 -34.85 0.42 2.93
CA LEU A 613 -35.39 -0.76 2.26
C LEU A 613 -36.21 -1.62 3.23
N LEU A 614 -35.66 -1.93 4.39
CA LEU A 614 -36.30 -2.76 5.40
C LEU A 614 -37.51 -2.04 6.02
N GLU A 615 -37.41 -0.74 6.28
CA GLU A 615 -38.51 0.07 6.80
C GLU A 615 -39.76 0.04 5.92
N LYS A 616 -39.58 -0.01 4.59
CA LYS A 616 -40.68 0.00 3.60
C LYS A 616 -41.22 -1.39 3.27
N ASN A 617 -40.58 -2.47 3.70
CA ASN A 617 -40.89 -3.82 3.23
C ASN A 617 -41.00 -4.81 4.39
N GLU A 618 -42.23 -5.04 4.86
CA GLU A 618 -42.51 -5.94 5.99
C GLU A 618 -42.16 -7.41 5.69
N ASP A 619 -42.29 -7.87 4.44
CA ASP A 619 -41.92 -9.23 4.06
C ASP A 619 -40.41 -9.46 4.23
N LEU A 620 -39.59 -8.48 3.86
CA LEU A 620 -38.14 -8.54 4.11
C LEU A 620 -37.82 -8.53 5.61
N GLN A 621 -38.56 -7.76 6.42
CA GLN A 621 -38.39 -7.78 7.88
C GLN A 621 -38.68 -9.17 8.46
N GLN A 622 -39.71 -9.87 7.96
CA GLN A 622 -40.01 -11.24 8.40
C GLN A 622 -38.93 -12.24 7.99
N LEU A 623 -38.38 -12.10 6.77
CA LEU A 623 -37.33 -12.98 6.28
C LEU A 623 -36.02 -12.86 7.07
N ILE A 624 -35.59 -11.65 7.42
CA ILE A 624 -34.35 -11.44 8.19
C ILE A 624 -34.43 -11.94 9.63
N PHE A 625 -35.63 -12.23 10.14
CA PHE A 625 -35.82 -12.73 11.51
C PHE A 625 -35.04 -14.03 11.76
N ILE A 626 -34.71 -14.78 10.71
CA ILE A 626 -33.81 -15.95 10.81
C ILE A 626 -32.47 -15.59 11.45
N PHE A 627 -31.89 -14.41 11.17
CA PHE A 627 -30.61 -13.99 11.71
C PHE A 627 -30.64 -13.72 13.22
N TYR A 628 -31.82 -13.51 13.79
CA TYR A 628 -32.02 -13.32 15.23
C TYR A 628 -32.16 -14.65 15.98
N LYS A 629 -32.43 -15.76 15.27
CA LYS A 629 -32.56 -17.09 15.89
C LYS A 629 -31.18 -17.75 16.05
N PRO A 630 -30.90 -18.42 17.18
CA PRO A 630 -29.66 -19.17 17.33
C PRO A 630 -29.68 -20.47 16.51
N PHE A 631 -28.49 -21.04 16.29
CA PHE A 631 -28.27 -22.35 15.65
C PHE A 631 -28.92 -22.53 14.27
N GLN A 632 -28.97 -21.48 13.45
CA GLN A 632 -29.48 -21.58 12.09
C GLN A 632 -28.46 -22.23 11.16
N ASN A 633 -28.92 -22.87 10.08
CA ASN A 633 -28.02 -23.40 9.06
C ASN A 633 -27.59 -22.30 8.07
N VAL A 634 -26.44 -22.52 7.43
CA VAL A 634 -25.81 -21.55 6.53
C VAL A 634 -26.63 -21.32 5.25
N ASP A 635 -27.38 -22.32 4.77
CA ASP A 635 -28.13 -22.21 3.53
C ASP A 635 -29.34 -21.29 3.66
N ASP A 636 -30.07 -21.36 4.77
CA ASP A 636 -31.24 -20.52 4.99
C ASP A 636 -30.86 -19.06 5.23
N ILE A 637 -29.77 -18.79 5.97
CA ILE A 637 -29.25 -17.42 6.11
C ILE A 637 -28.76 -16.88 4.75
N TYR A 638 -28.15 -17.73 3.92
CA TYR A 638 -27.67 -17.34 2.60
C TYR A 638 -28.84 -16.97 1.69
N ARG A 639 -29.91 -17.77 1.64
CA ARG A 639 -31.11 -17.48 0.82
C ARG A 639 -31.68 -16.10 1.11
N VAL A 640 -31.73 -15.71 2.39
CA VAL A 640 -32.21 -14.38 2.80
C VAL A 640 -31.21 -13.29 2.41
N ALA A 641 -29.91 -13.51 2.64
CA ALA A 641 -28.85 -12.58 2.25
C ALA A 641 -28.80 -12.34 0.74
N GLU A 642 -28.95 -13.40 -0.07
CA GLU A 642 -28.98 -13.36 -1.53
C GLU A 642 -30.15 -12.51 -2.03
N LYS A 643 -31.37 -12.77 -1.54
CA LYS A 643 -32.55 -12.00 -1.89
C LYS A 643 -32.38 -10.50 -1.57
N LEU A 644 -31.82 -10.18 -0.40
CA LEU A 644 -31.54 -8.79 -0.03
C LEU A 644 -30.47 -8.15 -0.93
N MET A 645 -29.41 -8.88 -1.25
CA MET A 645 -28.33 -8.38 -2.10
C MET A 645 -28.85 -8.08 -3.52
N ILE A 646 -29.71 -8.93 -4.08
CA ILE A 646 -30.35 -8.71 -5.39
C ILE A 646 -31.16 -7.40 -5.39
N ILE A 647 -32.02 -7.21 -4.37
CA ILE A 647 -32.87 -6.01 -4.25
C ILE A 647 -32.01 -4.76 -4.04
N MET A 648 -30.95 -4.84 -3.23
CA MET A 648 -30.04 -3.71 -3.00
C MET A 648 -29.31 -3.25 -4.27
N TYR A 649 -29.15 -4.13 -5.25
CA TYR A 649 -28.57 -3.83 -6.56
C TYR A 649 -29.61 -3.42 -7.61
N GLY A 650 -30.86 -3.21 -7.20
CA GLY A 650 -31.91 -2.61 -8.03
C GLY A 650 -32.63 -3.59 -8.95
N ALA A 651 -32.60 -4.88 -8.65
CA ALA A 651 -33.36 -5.89 -9.37
C ALA A 651 -34.64 -6.26 -8.61
N ASP A 652 -35.79 -6.15 -9.29
CA ASP A 652 -37.11 -6.49 -8.75
C ASP A 652 -37.51 -7.96 -8.99
N ASP A 653 -36.71 -8.71 -9.76
CA ASP A 653 -37.05 -10.06 -10.18
C ASP A 653 -36.69 -11.09 -9.11
N GLN A 654 -37.73 -11.72 -8.53
CA GLN A 654 -37.60 -12.77 -7.52
C GLN A 654 -36.97 -14.06 -8.06
N LYS A 655 -36.71 -14.17 -9.37
CA LYS A 655 -36.12 -15.35 -10.02
C LYS A 655 -34.66 -15.21 -10.42
N LEU A 656 -34.09 -14.00 -10.36
CA LEU A 656 -32.68 -13.80 -10.71
C LEU A 656 -31.77 -14.35 -9.61
N THR A 657 -30.79 -15.16 -9.99
CA THR A 657 -29.66 -15.52 -9.13
C THR A 657 -28.63 -14.38 -9.09
N LEU A 658 -27.72 -14.37 -8.11
CA LEU A 658 -26.65 -13.37 -8.05
C LEU A 658 -25.75 -13.38 -9.28
N HIS A 659 -25.49 -14.57 -9.84
CA HIS A 659 -24.65 -14.72 -11.02
C HIS A 659 -25.30 -14.08 -12.26
N GLU A 660 -26.60 -14.31 -12.45
CA GLU A 660 -27.36 -13.67 -13.52
C GLU A 660 -27.43 -12.14 -13.34
N LEU A 661 -27.56 -11.67 -12.10
CA LEU A 661 -27.53 -10.24 -11.81
C LEU A 661 -26.16 -9.61 -12.12
N ARG A 662 -25.05 -10.28 -11.74
CA ARG A 662 -23.68 -9.85 -12.08
C ARG A 662 -23.52 -9.71 -13.59
N TYR A 663 -23.94 -10.72 -14.35
CA TYR A 663 -23.90 -10.70 -15.82
C TYR A 663 -24.77 -9.57 -16.41
N LYS A 664 -26.00 -9.39 -15.91
CA LYS A 664 -26.91 -8.34 -16.38
C LYS A 664 -26.38 -6.93 -16.14
N ILE A 665 -25.82 -6.66 -14.95
CA ILE A 665 -25.21 -5.37 -14.60
C ILE A 665 -24.00 -5.11 -15.50
N PHE A 666 -23.18 -6.14 -15.74
CA PHE A 666 -22.07 -6.04 -16.69
C PHE A 666 -22.56 -5.64 -18.07
N CYS A 667 -23.50 -6.39 -18.67
CA CYS A 667 -24.00 -6.13 -20.02
C CYS A 667 -24.62 -4.74 -20.17
N THR A 668 -25.36 -4.29 -19.15
CA THR A 668 -25.97 -2.96 -19.13
C THR A 668 -24.91 -1.86 -19.05
N SER A 669 -23.86 -2.08 -18.26
CA SER A 669 -22.76 -1.11 -18.10
C SER A 669 -21.90 -1.01 -19.36
N THR A 670 -21.69 -2.11 -20.09
CA THR A 670 -20.94 -2.11 -21.36
C THR A 670 -21.75 -1.53 -22.52
N ALA A 671 -23.08 -1.68 -22.51
CA ALA A 671 -23.96 -1.12 -23.55
C ALA A 671 -24.09 0.42 -23.47
N ILE A 672 -23.94 0.99 -22.27
CA ILE A 672 -24.03 2.44 -22.02
C ILE A 672 -22.59 2.97 -21.94
N ALA A 673 -21.96 3.21 -23.09
CA ALA A 673 -20.55 3.63 -23.25
C ALA A 673 -20.23 5.05 -22.71
N LYS A 674 -20.57 5.36 -21.46
CA LYS A 674 -20.31 6.66 -20.82
C LYS A 674 -19.42 6.60 -19.57
N LYS A 675 -19.12 5.42 -19.02
CA LYS A 675 -18.21 5.24 -17.86
C LYS A 675 -17.40 3.94 -17.95
N GLU A 676 -16.18 3.98 -17.43
CA GLU A 676 -15.34 2.80 -17.19
C GLU A 676 -16.07 1.80 -16.28
N LEU A 677 -16.09 0.52 -16.65
CA LEU A 677 -16.72 -0.52 -15.84
C LEU A 677 -15.90 -0.72 -14.55
N SER A 678 -16.47 -0.34 -13.42
CA SER A 678 -15.88 -0.66 -12.11
C SER A 678 -16.38 -2.02 -11.62
N LEU A 679 -15.50 -3.02 -11.54
CA LEU A 679 -15.81 -4.34 -10.96
C LEU A 679 -16.24 -4.26 -9.49
N SER A 680 -15.86 -3.19 -8.77
CA SER A 680 -16.36 -2.91 -7.41
C SER A 680 -17.88 -2.70 -7.38
N SER A 681 -18.48 -2.27 -8.49
CA SER A 681 -19.92 -2.02 -8.63
C SER A 681 -20.74 -3.27 -8.93
N LEU A 682 -20.12 -4.44 -9.11
CA LEU A 682 -20.83 -5.71 -9.23
C LEU A 682 -21.23 -6.22 -7.83
N PRO A 683 -22.35 -6.94 -7.67
CA PRO A 683 -22.65 -7.64 -6.42
C PRO A 683 -21.67 -8.79 -6.21
N PRO A 684 -21.37 -9.20 -4.96
CA PRO A 684 -20.51 -10.35 -4.70
C PRO A 684 -21.06 -11.64 -5.35
N THR A 685 -20.17 -12.61 -5.61
CA THR A 685 -20.55 -13.98 -5.96
C THR A 685 -21.26 -14.69 -4.81
N ASP A 686 -21.94 -15.80 -5.11
CA ASP A 686 -22.60 -16.66 -4.13
C ASP A 686 -21.69 -17.03 -2.96
N SER A 687 -20.46 -17.45 -3.29
CA SER A 687 -19.50 -17.96 -2.32
C SER A 687 -18.99 -16.87 -1.39
N VAL A 688 -18.76 -15.68 -1.93
CA VAL A 688 -18.33 -14.50 -1.17
C VAL A 688 -19.47 -13.98 -0.29
N LEU A 689 -20.69 -13.91 -0.82
CA LEU A 689 -21.85 -13.49 -0.04
C LEU A 689 -22.15 -14.47 1.10
N ARG A 690 -21.97 -15.77 0.88
CA ARG A 690 -22.15 -16.79 1.93
C ARG A 690 -21.19 -16.56 3.09
N GLU A 691 -19.92 -16.29 2.82
CA GLU A 691 -18.95 -15.97 3.89
C GLU A 691 -19.26 -14.64 4.58
N HIS A 692 -19.77 -13.64 3.84
CA HIS A 692 -20.26 -12.40 4.45
C HIS A 692 -21.49 -12.64 5.35
N ALA A 693 -22.47 -13.41 4.89
CA ALA A 693 -23.67 -13.75 5.64
C ALA A 693 -23.33 -14.53 6.92
N LYS A 694 -22.36 -15.46 6.85
CA LYS A 694 -21.83 -16.14 8.04
C LYS A 694 -21.25 -15.15 9.06
N ARG A 695 -20.43 -14.19 8.63
CA ARG A 695 -19.86 -13.17 9.54
C ARG A 695 -20.93 -12.25 10.12
N VAL A 696 -21.95 -11.89 9.32
CA VAL A 696 -23.12 -11.12 9.78
C VAL A 696 -23.88 -11.88 10.85
N TYR A 697 -24.16 -13.17 10.59
CA TYR A 697 -24.83 -14.04 11.55
C TYR A 697 -24.01 -14.18 12.84
N TYR A 698 -22.72 -14.50 12.73
CA TYR A 698 -21.80 -14.56 13.86
C TYR A 698 -21.88 -13.29 14.72
N GLN A 699 -21.70 -12.12 14.10
CA GLN A 699 -21.67 -10.87 14.84
C GLN A 699 -23.00 -10.60 15.56
N MET A 700 -24.12 -10.88 14.89
CA MET A 700 -25.44 -10.74 15.50
C MET A 700 -25.63 -11.69 16.69
N GLN A 701 -25.20 -12.94 16.56
CA GLN A 701 -25.33 -13.93 17.63
C GLN A 701 -24.46 -13.59 18.84
N ILE A 702 -23.22 -13.13 18.64
CA ILE A 702 -22.37 -12.59 19.71
C ILE A 702 -23.05 -11.41 20.40
N TRP A 703 -23.62 -10.48 19.62
CA TRP A 703 -24.35 -9.33 20.17
C TRP A 703 -25.62 -9.70 20.93
N LEU A 704 -26.27 -10.80 20.56
CA LEU A 704 -27.44 -11.37 21.25
C LEU A 704 -27.06 -12.23 22.46
N GLY A 705 -25.77 -12.44 22.71
CA GLY A 705 -25.26 -13.18 23.88
C GLY A 705 -25.06 -14.68 23.68
N PHE A 706 -25.07 -15.16 22.42
CA PHE A 706 -24.72 -16.53 22.09
C PHE A 706 -23.23 -16.64 21.78
N ASP A 707 -22.61 -17.77 22.12
CA ASP A 707 -21.23 -18.07 21.78
C ASP A 707 -21.16 -18.97 20.53
N LEU A 708 -20.26 -18.62 19.61
CA LEU A 708 -20.06 -19.32 18.34
C LEU A 708 -18.57 -19.35 18.03
N ASP A 709 -18.09 -20.43 17.40
CA ASP A 709 -16.72 -20.46 16.91
C ASP A 709 -16.59 -19.63 15.62
N PRO A 710 -15.83 -18.50 15.61
CA PRO A 710 -15.68 -17.68 14.42
C PRO A 710 -15.15 -18.45 13.20
N VAL A 711 -14.39 -19.54 13.41
CA VAL A 711 -13.83 -20.35 12.31
C VAL A 711 -14.92 -21.06 11.49
N LEU A 712 -16.03 -21.43 12.12
CA LEU A 712 -17.19 -22.01 11.43
C LEU A 712 -18.02 -20.94 10.72
N TRP A 713 -17.82 -19.67 11.06
CA TRP A 713 -18.66 -18.55 10.65
C TRP A 713 -17.91 -17.45 9.89
N GLY A 714 -17.09 -17.86 8.93
CA GLY A 714 -16.53 -16.96 7.91
C GLY A 714 -15.19 -16.32 8.26
N TRP A 715 -14.51 -16.87 9.26
CA TRP A 715 -13.15 -16.51 9.65
C TRP A 715 -12.18 -17.69 9.51
N LYS A 716 -10.91 -17.39 9.29
CA LYS A 716 -9.80 -18.33 9.26
C LYS A 716 -8.84 -18.00 10.39
N ARG A 717 -8.54 -18.97 11.25
CA ARG A 717 -7.59 -18.80 12.35
C ARG A 717 -6.15 -18.93 11.84
N THR A 718 -5.30 -18.01 12.27
CA THR A 718 -3.84 -18.05 12.12
C THR A 718 -3.19 -18.11 13.51
N SER A 719 -1.86 -18.22 13.59
CA SER A 719 -1.17 -18.27 14.89
C SER A 719 -1.39 -17.02 15.74
N ASN A 720 -1.65 -15.86 15.11
CA ASN A 720 -1.65 -14.56 15.80
C ASN A 720 -2.94 -13.74 15.62
N MET A 721 -3.86 -14.16 14.74
CA MET A 721 -5.11 -13.43 14.45
C MET A 721 -6.17 -14.28 13.74
N LEU A 722 -7.40 -13.78 13.70
CA LEU A 722 -8.46 -14.25 12.79
C LEU A 722 -8.49 -13.39 11.53
N LEU A 723 -8.53 -14.01 10.36
CA LEU A 723 -8.65 -13.35 9.06
C LEU A 723 -10.00 -13.66 8.42
N PRO A 724 -10.69 -12.71 7.76
CA PRO A 724 -11.93 -13.01 7.07
C PRO A 724 -11.66 -13.94 5.87
N ILE A 725 -12.50 -14.95 5.68
CA ILE A 725 -12.49 -15.74 4.45
C ILE A 725 -13.06 -14.86 3.33
N MET A 726 -12.20 -14.45 2.40
CA MET A 726 -12.55 -13.46 1.37
C MET A 726 -13.30 -14.09 0.20
N ASN A 727 -12.71 -15.13 -0.39
CA ASN A 727 -13.29 -15.90 -1.48
C ASN A 727 -12.80 -17.36 -1.36
N PRO A 728 -13.70 -18.34 -1.18
CA PRO A 728 -13.31 -19.75 -1.09
C PRO A 728 -13.17 -20.42 -2.47
N LYS A 729 -13.62 -19.78 -3.55
CA LYS A 729 -13.51 -20.29 -4.93
C LYS A 729 -12.29 -19.69 -5.64
N PRO A 730 -11.81 -20.30 -6.74
CA PRO A 730 -10.89 -19.66 -7.67
C PRO A 730 -11.41 -18.28 -8.12
N VAL A 731 -10.52 -17.39 -8.56
CA VAL A 731 -10.93 -16.04 -8.97
C VAL A 731 -11.48 -15.97 -10.39
N ALA A 732 -11.22 -16.98 -11.22
CA ALA A 732 -11.69 -17.09 -12.60
C ALA A 732 -11.75 -18.57 -13.04
N PRO A 733 -12.53 -18.93 -14.08
CA PRO A 733 -12.47 -20.25 -14.69
C PRO A 733 -11.07 -20.59 -15.20
N VAL A 734 -10.66 -21.85 -15.11
CA VAL A 734 -9.34 -22.32 -15.54
C VAL A 734 -9.13 -22.05 -17.03
N GLU A 735 -10.17 -22.26 -17.84
CA GLU A 735 -10.15 -22.03 -19.29
C GLU A 735 -9.88 -20.55 -19.63
N LEU A 736 -10.37 -19.63 -18.80
CA LEU A 736 -10.14 -18.19 -18.95
C LEU A 736 -8.71 -17.80 -18.56
N LEU A 737 -8.15 -18.46 -17.56
CA LEU A 737 -6.76 -18.29 -17.11
C LEU A 737 -5.76 -18.88 -18.12
N GLU A 738 -6.11 -20.00 -18.74
CA GLU A 738 -5.30 -20.76 -19.70
C GLU A 738 -5.49 -20.33 -21.16
N MET A 739 -6.40 -19.39 -21.46
CA MET A 739 -6.56 -18.87 -22.81
C MET A 739 -5.28 -18.22 -23.34
N ILE A 740 -4.66 -18.90 -24.28
CA ILE A 740 -3.41 -18.51 -24.94
C ILE A 740 -3.71 -18.21 -26.41
N PHE A 741 -3.52 -16.96 -26.81
CA PHE A 741 -3.57 -16.55 -28.22
C PHE A 741 -2.16 -16.52 -28.80
N CYS A 742 -2.04 -16.92 -30.07
CA CYS A 742 -0.75 -16.90 -30.74
C CYS A 742 -0.55 -15.64 -31.58
N GLY A 743 0.70 -15.15 -31.61
CA GLY A 743 1.14 -14.07 -32.48
C GLY A 743 1.87 -14.57 -33.73
N CYS A 744 1.61 -15.81 -34.16
CA CYS A 744 2.39 -16.48 -35.21
C CYS A 744 2.38 -15.68 -36.51
N LYS A 745 3.57 -15.40 -37.07
CA LYS A 745 3.70 -14.75 -38.38
C LYS A 745 3.55 -15.72 -39.55
N THR A 746 3.70 -17.01 -39.30
CA THR A 746 3.62 -18.11 -40.28
C THR A 746 2.59 -19.15 -39.83
N ASN A 747 2.32 -20.14 -40.68
CA ASN A 747 1.28 -21.15 -40.44
C ASN A 747 1.47 -21.88 -39.09
N CYS A 748 0.38 -22.05 -38.33
CA CYS A 748 0.37 -22.56 -36.96
C CYS A 748 0.49 -24.09 -36.87
N ASN A 749 1.37 -24.71 -37.64
CA ASN A 749 1.45 -26.17 -37.77
C ASN A 749 2.49 -26.83 -36.86
N THR A 750 3.38 -26.06 -36.23
CA THR A 750 4.42 -26.56 -35.31
C THR A 750 4.17 -26.14 -33.86
N SER A 751 4.83 -26.82 -32.91
CA SER A 751 4.82 -26.46 -31.47
C SER A 751 5.47 -25.11 -31.14
N ARG A 752 5.89 -24.34 -32.16
CA ARG A 752 6.25 -22.92 -32.02
C ARG A 752 5.01 -22.02 -31.86
N CYS A 753 3.85 -22.48 -32.33
CA CYS A 753 2.58 -21.81 -32.07
C CYS A 753 2.17 -22.04 -30.61
N SER A 754 1.95 -20.97 -29.86
CA SER A 754 1.55 -21.04 -28.45
C SER A 754 0.19 -21.73 -28.26
N CYS A 755 -0.78 -21.50 -29.15
CA CYS A 755 -2.06 -22.22 -29.16
C CYS A 755 -1.85 -23.73 -29.36
N LYS A 756 -1.08 -24.13 -30.39
CA LYS A 756 -0.83 -25.56 -30.71
C LYS A 756 -0.02 -26.26 -29.63
N LYS A 757 0.98 -25.57 -29.04
CA LYS A 757 1.78 -26.08 -27.92
C LYS A 757 0.95 -26.31 -26.66
N ALA A 758 -0.05 -25.47 -26.43
CA ALA A 758 -1.03 -25.62 -25.34
C ALA A 758 -2.15 -26.61 -25.67
N GLY A 759 -2.16 -27.23 -26.86
CA GLY A 759 -3.19 -28.19 -27.27
C GLY A 759 -4.52 -27.55 -27.69
N ILE A 760 -4.58 -26.23 -27.90
CA ILE A 760 -5.81 -25.48 -28.22
C ILE A 760 -5.80 -25.02 -29.69
N LYS A 761 -6.97 -24.93 -30.32
CA LYS A 761 -7.14 -24.41 -31.69
C LYS A 761 -7.01 -22.87 -31.74
N CYS A 762 -6.43 -22.35 -32.81
CA CYS A 762 -6.34 -20.90 -33.05
C CYS A 762 -7.72 -20.31 -33.37
N SER A 763 -8.03 -19.15 -32.80
CA SER A 763 -9.28 -18.40 -33.00
C SER A 763 -9.06 -17.05 -33.68
N TYR A 764 -10.14 -16.32 -33.99
CA TYR A 764 -10.11 -14.98 -34.60
C TYR A 764 -9.27 -13.96 -33.83
N SER A 765 -9.04 -14.20 -32.54
CA SER A 765 -8.26 -13.32 -31.66
C SER A 765 -6.74 -13.55 -31.74
N CYS A 766 -6.28 -14.52 -32.53
CA CYS A 766 -4.86 -14.73 -32.78
C CYS A 766 -4.32 -13.69 -33.76
N LYS A 767 -3.39 -12.82 -33.30
CA LYS A 767 -2.96 -11.55 -33.94
C LYS A 767 -2.82 -11.53 -35.47
N LYS A 768 -2.36 -12.62 -36.08
CA LYS A 768 -2.10 -12.68 -37.53
C LYS A 768 -2.81 -13.83 -38.25
N CYS A 769 -3.05 -14.96 -37.58
CA CYS A 769 -3.68 -16.10 -38.22
C CYS A 769 -5.20 -16.09 -38.15
N ASN A 770 -5.78 -15.28 -37.25
CA ASN A 770 -7.21 -15.08 -37.04
C ASN A 770 -8.04 -16.39 -37.02
N GLY A 771 -7.44 -17.51 -36.65
CA GLY A 771 -8.10 -18.83 -36.68
C GLY A 771 -8.68 -19.22 -38.03
N GLN A 772 -8.26 -18.60 -39.14
CA GLN A 772 -8.81 -18.82 -40.48
C GLN A 772 -7.71 -19.19 -41.48
N SER A 773 -6.53 -18.56 -41.38
CA SER A 773 -5.41 -18.75 -42.31
C SER A 773 -4.34 -19.74 -41.79
N CYS A 774 -4.68 -20.56 -40.78
CA CYS A 774 -3.72 -21.51 -40.23
C CYS A 774 -4.29 -22.91 -40.01
N GLU A 775 -3.43 -23.93 -40.10
CA GLU A 775 -3.78 -25.34 -39.94
C GLU A 775 -4.24 -25.73 -38.52
N ASN A 776 -4.03 -24.85 -37.54
CA ASN A 776 -4.52 -25.05 -36.18
C ASN A 776 -5.88 -24.39 -35.92
N ALA A 777 -6.58 -23.91 -36.96
CA ALA A 777 -7.93 -23.35 -36.89
C ALA A 777 -9.02 -24.39 -36.52
N SER A 778 -10.14 -23.93 -35.95
CA SER A 778 -11.36 -24.74 -35.76
C SER A 778 -12.21 -24.74 -37.04
N ASN A 779 -12.70 -25.92 -37.46
CA ASN A 779 -13.53 -26.07 -38.66
C ASN A 779 -14.97 -25.52 -38.53
N SER A 780 -15.35 -24.95 -37.39
CA SER A 780 -16.73 -24.56 -37.08
C SER A 780 -17.16 -23.19 -37.62
N HIS A 781 -16.26 -22.38 -38.17
CA HIS A 781 -16.58 -21.04 -38.70
C HIS A 781 -16.44 -20.93 -40.22
N LYS A 782 -16.51 -22.05 -40.96
CA LYS A 782 -16.40 -22.07 -42.43
C LYS A 782 -17.65 -21.59 -43.17
N VAL A 783 -18.69 -21.15 -42.47
CA VAL A 783 -19.94 -20.69 -43.08
C VAL A 783 -20.19 -19.27 -42.63
N ILE A 784 -19.91 -18.32 -43.51
CA ILE A 784 -20.62 -17.07 -43.81
C ILE A 784 -19.65 -16.29 -44.73
N LEU A 785 -20.19 -15.75 -45.81
CA LEU A 785 -19.54 -15.07 -46.96
C LEU A 785 -19.37 -15.96 -48.20
N GLU A 786 -20.50 -16.37 -48.78
CA GLU A 786 -20.67 -16.39 -50.24
C GLU A 786 -21.69 -15.28 -50.60
N SER A 787 -21.49 -14.66 -51.79
CA SER A 787 -22.23 -13.55 -52.44
C SER A 787 -22.09 -12.16 -51.80
N ASP A 788 -21.70 -11.06 -52.45
CA ASP A 788 -21.56 -10.77 -53.88
C ASP A 788 -20.32 -9.89 -54.16
N THR A 789 -19.68 -10.22 -55.29
CA THR A 789 -18.68 -9.42 -56.00
C THR A 789 -19.33 -8.20 -56.66
N GLU A 790 -18.73 -7.02 -56.52
CA GLU A 790 -18.58 -6.08 -57.63
C GLU A 790 -17.33 -5.21 -57.43
N GLU A 791 -16.55 -5.13 -58.49
CA GLU A 791 -15.18 -4.64 -58.58
C GLU A 791 -15.05 -3.12 -58.41
N ARG A 792 -14.01 -2.67 -57.69
CA ARG A 792 -13.19 -1.52 -58.12
C ARG A 792 -11.73 -1.77 -57.77
N GLN A 793 -10.94 -1.80 -58.84
CA GLN A 793 -9.48 -1.84 -58.88
C GLN A 793 -8.90 -0.44 -58.58
N ASP A 794 -7.63 -0.45 -58.15
CA ASP A 794 -6.61 0.61 -58.22
C ASP A 794 -6.22 1.34 -56.91
N ASP A 795 -5.10 0.85 -56.36
CA ASP A 795 -3.91 1.53 -55.85
C ASP A 795 -4.03 2.75 -54.93
N ILE A 796 -3.61 2.59 -53.65
CA ILE A 796 -2.95 3.66 -52.88
C ILE A 796 -1.86 3.08 -51.95
N ASP A 797 -0.72 3.75 -52.03
CA ASP A 797 0.54 3.65 -51.30
C ASP A 797 0.46 3.74 -49.76
N ASP A 798 1.64 3.50 -49.16
CA ASP A 798 2.10 3.78 -47.80
C ASP A 798 1.45 4.97 -47.07
N ILE A 799 1.42 4.88 -45.72
CA ILE A 799 1.69 5.94 -44.70
C ILE A 799 0.99 5.55 -43.38
N GLU A 800 1.76 5.10 -42.38
CA GLU A 800 2.26 5.82 -41.18
C GLU A 800 1.34 5.76 -39.96
N ASP A 801 2.02 5.51 -38.84
CA ASP A 801 1.55 5.58 -37.47
C ASP A 801 0.94 6.94 -37.12
N ASN A 802 -0.11 6.94 -36.30
CA ASN A 802 -0.49 8.13 -35.54
C ASN A 802 -0.98 7.74 -34.14
N GLU A 803 -0.03 7.75 -33.21
CA GLU A 803 -0.27 7.94 -31.78
C GLU A 803 -0.85 9.34 -31.56
N ASN A 804 -2.03 9.44 -30.92
CA ASN A 804 -2.42 10.63 -30.15
C ASN A 804 -3.73 10.34 -29.40
N MET A 805 -3.67 10.18 -28.07
CA MET A 805 -4.78 10.56 -27.18
C MET A 805 -4.40 10.47 -25.69
N TRP A 806 -3.50 11.34 -25.21
CA TRP A 806 -3.41 11.68 -23.78
C TRP A 806 -3.21 13.20 -23.65
N ASN A 807 -4.29 13.94 -23.91
CA ASN A 807 -4.50 15.26 -23.33
C ASN A 807 -5.42 15.07 -22.12
N ASP A 808 -4.95 15.40 -20.93
CA ASP A 808 -5.59 16.38 -20.05
C ASP A 808 -4.92 16.40 -18.66
N GLU A 809 -5.03 17.56 -18.02
CA GLU A 809 -4.74 17.88 -16.61
C GLU A 809 -3.35 18.46 -16.29
N ILE A 810 -3.10 19.64 -16.88
CA ILE A 810 -2.43 20.76 -16.21
C ILE A 810 -3.49 21.49 -15.37
N ASN A 811 -3.34 21.48 -14.05
CA ASN A 811 -3.59 22.61 -13.15
C ASN A 811 -3.29 22.20 -11.69
N ASP A 812 -2.90 23.20 -10.90
CA ASP A 812 -2.73 23.20 -9.43
C ASP A 812 -1.32 22.94 -8.88
N LEU A 813 -0.40 23.89 -9.13
CA LEU A 813 0.62 24.30 -8.16
C LEU A 813 0.90 25.80 -8.29
N GLN A 814 0.02 26.63 -7.73
CA GLN A 814 0.34 27.99 -7.29
C GLN A 814 -0.22 28.18 -5.87
N GLU A 815 0.61 28.81 -5.03
CA GLU A 815 0.37 29.29 -3.65
C GLU A 815 0.39 28.18 -2.56
N GLU A 816 1.03 28.29 -1.40
CA GLU A 816 1.35 29.45 -0.56
C GLU A 816 2.68 29.23 0.21
N ASP A 817 3.49 30.28 0.36
CA ASP A 817 4.31 30.58 1.54
C ASP A 817 4.67 32.07 1.47
N VAL A 818 3.77 32.92 1.99
CA VAL A 818 4.06 34.33 2.29
C VAL A 818 3.71 34.56 3.76
N ASP A 819 4.75 34.72 4.56
CA ASP A 819 4.71 35.10 5.98
C ASP A 819 4.51 36.62 6.07
N GLU A 820 3.37 37.06 6.62
CA GLU A 820 3.11 38.45 6.96
C GLU A 820 3.79 38.80 8.30
N SER A 821 4.75 39.73 8.26
CA SER A 821 5.04 40.57 9.42
C SER A 821 5.33 42.02 9.03
N GLN A 822 4.33 42.85 9.37
CA GLN A 822 4.42 44.19 9.99
C GLN A 822 4.90 45.42 9.19
N THR A 823 3.91 46.31 8.98
CA THR A 823 3.88 47.76 9.30
C THR A 823 4.95 48.70 8.75
N GLU A 824 4.54 49.72 7.97
CA GLU A 824 4.38 51.12 8.40
C GLU A 824 4.15 52.06 7.19
N ASN A 825 3.25 53.04 7.41
CA ASN A 825 2.89 54.22 6.61
C ASN A 825 1.94 54.07 5.41
#